data_AF-W5U762-F1
#
_entry.id   AF-W5U762-F1
#
_cell.length_a   1.000
_cell.length_b   1.000
_cell.length_c   1.000
_cell.angle_alpha   90.00
_cell.angle_beta   90.00
_cell.angle_gamma   90.00
#
_symmetry.space_group_name_H-M   'P 1'
#
loop_
_entity.id
_entity.type
_entity.pdbx_description
1 polymer ?
#
loop_
_entity_poly.entity_id
_entity_poly.type
_entity_poly.pdbx_seq_one_letter_code
_entity_poly.pdbx_strand_id
1 'polypeptide(L)'
;MDPASDQTPKGLKRSPKKTPQSSGKRENSKHSNKPSLQEARNKGRRNRGKAEEEMTSKLKIMDLHDKLKATGTGLVYSDVFARYHCLWDSSHPECPERVTAIVGMMETEGLLSRCVRVETRAASDEELSLVHTKEYVDLMRSTQKMTEEELKCVSERYDSIYLHPNSFSCACLATGSVLQLVDKVMTSELRNGFAVCRPPGHHAQAELMNGYSMFNNVAVAARYARKQHGVQRVLIVDWDVHRGQGVQYAFQEDPSVLYFSVHRYEESLFWPHLPEGDSGAVGSGPGEGYNINVPWNKTGMEDGDYVSAFQRILLPVAYEFQPQLVLVAAGFDAVVGDPKGEMCASPQCFSVLTHMLMGLAEGRIVLALEGGYNLQATAEAACASLRSLLGDPCPHLNSPGAPSESALKSIAKTVSALYPFWTSLQTLEGGPLSEAEPLPSAVCVEKLESSVKVTGLVYDERMMEHHNMWDSHHVELPQRIFRIFSHHEDLGLVDRCQRIPARLATEDELALCHGSEHIATIKSTEQMKPRDLNRLGDEYNSIYISKESYKCALLAAGACFSVAQSILTGQVRNGVAIVRPPGHHAERDTACGFCFFNTAALTARYAQSITHNTLRVLILDWDVHHGNGTQHIFEDDDSVLYISLHRYDEGTFFPYSEDADYDKVGRGKGTGYNVNIPWSRAKMGDPEYLAAFHHVVMPIAREFAPELVLVSAGFDAARGDPLGKYQVTPECYAHLTHQLLSLAAGRVLVILEGGYNLTSISTSMAMCTSMLLGDTPPLLPPLPPPHPSASISINNVLRAHAPYWRSLRIQIPESLRLSLPSPKPKTKHTPAGKGKNSPPQVTPQQQHQRTAVTTSPASPNTDQEDSGLDELTQGLRCLDLSTSTISASSSPASVPVGGARPKVKPSPQRDSTEVQEVSPVPVIESGIVDGDAKAESTPSKQEEQSEPQAEESDAGAVCDQESPALEGACGYTKKSVFELVCSAADVAGDTMYVVDPLAWCPHLESVRAVPAGGIDVFRPCEECGAETENWICLCCYKVLCGRFVNEHMVAHGQLSSHPLVLSFADLSVWCYSCESYVHNKVLYEAKNAAHLAKFGEEIPPIN
;
A
#
# COMPACT_ATOMS: atom_id res chain seq x y z
N MET A 1 7.50 -40.90 -37.07
CA MET A 1 7.37 -42.12 -37.91
C MET A 1 5.89 -42.39 -38.08
N ASP A 2 5.45 -42.59 -39.32
CA ASP A 2 4.10 -43.07 -39.71
C ASP A 2 3.99 -44.61 -39.58
N PRO A 3 2.83 -45.28 -39.80
CA PRO A 3 1.42 -44.98 -39.45
C PRO A 3 0.62 -46.26 -39.00
N ALA A 4 -0.71 -46.30 -39.24
CA ALA A 4 -1.69 -47.43 -39.25
C ALA A 4 -2.46 -47.77 -37.93
N SER A 5 -3.79 -47.98 -37.79
CA SER A 5 -4.96 -48.39 -38.63
C SER A 5 -5.28 -49.91 -38.62
N ASP A 6 -6.51 -50.46 -38.45
CA ASP A 6 -7.89 -49.94 -38.23
C ASP A 6 -8.88 -51.13 -37.91
N GLN A 7 -10.15 -50.83 -37.56
CA GLN A 7 -11.40 -51.65 -37.70
C GLN A 7 -12.08 -52.45 -36.56
N THR A 8 -13.43 -52.51 -36.73
CA THR A 8 -14.51 -53.07 -35.88
C THR A 8 -15.01 -54.44 -36.39
N PRO A 9 -16.02 -55.09 -35.75
CA PRO A 9 -17.34 -55.20 -36.42
C PRO A 9 -18.60 -55.22 -35.51
N LYS A 10 -19.81 -55.41 -36.12
CA LYS A 10 -21.17 -55.07 -35.61
C LYS A 10 -22.12 -56.27 -35.35
N GLY A 11 -23.25 -56.01 -34.67
CA GLY A 11 -24.48 -56.84 -34.63
C GLY A 11 -25.79 -56.00 -34.79
N LEU A 12 -26.91 -56.58 -35.26
CA LEU A 12 -28.04 -55.85 -35.90
C LEU A 12 -29.45 -56.52 -35.81
N LYS A 13 -30.55 -55.73 -35.85
CA LYS A 13 -31.97 -55.99 -36.32
C LYS A 13 -32.95 -54.86 -35.84
N ARG A 14 -34.22 -54.69 -36.26
CA ARG A 14 -34.85 -54.59 -37.62
C ARG A 14 -36.34 -54.07 -37.57
N SER A 15 -36.64 -52.92 -38.20
CA SER A 15 -37.69 -52.60 -39.24
C SER A 15 -39.15 -53.17 -39.16
N PRO A 16 -40.24 -52.51 -39.68
CA PRO A 16 -40.44 -52.19 -41.13
C PRO A 16 -41.35 -50.97 -41.53
N LYS A 17 -41.64 -50.81 -42.85
CA LYS A 17 -42.41 -49.72 -43.55
C LYS A 17 -43.88 -50.08 -43.87
N LYS A 18 -44.76 -49.09 -44.20
CA LYS A 18 -45.69 -49.12 -45.38
C LYS A 18 -46.47 -47.80 -45.71
N THR A 19 -46.57 -47.53 -47.02
CA THR A 19 -47.57 -46.83 -47.90
C THR A 19 -48.84 -46.12 -47.35
N PRO A 20 -49.41 -45.14 -48.10
CA PRO A 20 -50.65 -45.46 -48.86
C PRO A 20 -50.83 -44.77 -50.26
N GLN A 21 -51.86 -45.22 -50.98
CA GLN A 21 -52.40 -44.69 -52.24
C GLN A 21 -53.76 -43.96 -52.04
N SER A 22 -54.33 -43.41 -53.11
CA SER A 22 -55.48 -42.48 -53.16
C SER A 22 -56.88 -43.00 -52.74
N SER A 23 -57.65 -42.11 -52.11
CA SER A 23 -59.12 -42.00 -52.23
C SER A 23 -59.54 -40.52 -52.07
N GLY A 24 -60.76 -40.12 -52.40
CA GLY A 24 -61.06 -38.70 -52.64
C GLY A 24 -62.41 -38.13 -52.16
N LYS A 25 -62.55 -36.83 -52.44
CA LYS A 25 -63.71 -35.91 -52.34
C LYS A 25 -64.12 -35.33 -50.96
N ARG A 26 -64.16 -33.99 -50.99
CA ARG A 26 -64.98 -33.00 -50.25
C ARG A 26 -64.54 -32.50 -48.86
N GLU A 27 -63.99 -31.28 -48.93
CA GLU A 27 -64.41 -30.09 -48.17
C GLU A 27 -64.33 -30.10 -46.64
N ASN A 28 -63.24 -29.51 -46.12
CA ASN A 28 -63.40 -28.32 -45.28
C ASN A 28 -62.15 -27.40 -45.32
N SER A 29 -62.33 -26.13 -44.97
CA SER A 29 -61.39 -25.03 -45.26
C SER A 29 -60.18 -24.90 -44.31
N LYS A 30 -59.01 -24.53 -44.85
CA LYS A 30 -58.20 -23.34 -44.48
C LYS A 30 -56.84 -23.30 -45.20
N HIS A 31 -56.29 -22.08 -45.41
CA HIS A 31 -55.13 -21.81 -46.27
C HIS A 31 -53.76 -22.17 -45.66
N SER A 32 -52.81 -22.43 -46.56
CA SER A 32 -51.38 -22.64 -46.30
C SER A 32 -50.59 -21.33 -46.11
N ASN A 33 -49.39 -21.41 -45.51
CA ASN A 33 -48.27 -20.58 -45.97
C ASN A 33 -46.90 -21.28 -45.80
N LYS A 34 -45.99 -21.05 -46.74
CA LYS A 34 -44.57 -21.45 -46.65
C LYS A 34 -43.77 -20.34 -45.92
N PRO A 35 -42.70 -20.67 -45.19
CA PRO A 35 -41.87 -19.66 -44.54
C PRO A 35 -41.16 -18.79 -45.57
N SER A 36 -41.05 -17.51 -45.25
CA SER A 36 -40.55 -16.46 -46.14
C SER A 36 -39.02 -16.38 -46.15
N LEU A 37 -38.47 -15.78 -47.21
CA LEU A 37 -37.04 -15.46 -47.30
C LEU A 37 -36.55 -14.56 -46.14
N GLN A 38 -37.48 -13.85 -45.50
CA GLN A 38 -37.25 -12.96 -44.37
C GLN A 38 -37.06 -13.73 -43.06
N GLU A 39 -37.76 -14.84 -42.84
CA GLU A 39 -37.55 -15.72 -41.69
C GLU A 39 -36.18 -16.41 -41.73
N ALA A 40 -35.71 -16.80 -42.92
CA ALA A 40 -34.35 -17.32 -43.11
C ALA A 40 -33.27 -16.27 -42.75
N ARG A 41 -33.44 -15.02 -43.22
CA ARG A 41 -32.53 -13.90 -42.87
C ARG A 41 -32.60 -13.53 -41.38
N ASN A 42 -33.79 -13.55 -40.78
CA ASN A 42 -33.97 -13.30 -39.35
C ASN A 42 -33.32 -14.40 -38.50
N LYS A 43 -33.42 -15.68 -38.88
CA LYS A 43 -32.75 -16.79 -38.19
C LYS A 43 -31.22 -16.69 -38.31
N GLY A 44 -30.70 -16.27 -39.47
CA GLY A 44 -29.28 -15.95 -39.66
C GLY A 44 -28.80 -14.79 -38.78
N ARG A 45 -29.54 -13.68 -38.74
CA ARG A 45 -29.25 -12.54 -37.84
C ARG A 45 -29.32 -12.92 -36.37
N ARG A 46 -30.28 -13.74 -35.95
CA ARG A 46 -30.47 -14.14 -34.55
C ARG A 46 -29.39 -15.11 -34.07
N ASN A 47 -28.89 -16.00 -34.94
CA ASN A 47 -27.73 -16.83 -34.64
C ASN A 47 -26.43 -16.02 -34.60
N ARG A 48 -26.28 -15.02 -35.48
CA ARG A 48 -25.12 -14.14 -35.50
C ARG A 48 -25.08 -13.20 -34.28
N GLY A 49 -26.22 -12.59 -33.93
CA GLY A 49 -26.36 -11.78 -32.72
C GLY A 49 -26.12 -12.59 -31.45
N LYS A 50 -26.59 -13.84 -31.36
CA LYS A 50 -26.24 -14.72 -30.23
C LYS A 50 -24.76 -15.07 -30.17
N ALA A 51 -24.10 -15.30 -31.31
CA ALA A 51 -22.66 -15.54 -31.34
C ALA A 51 -21.85 -14.27 -31.00
N GLU A 52 -22.31 -13.10 -31.42
CA GLU A 52 -21.72 -11.80 -31.10
C GLU A 52 -21.95 -11.43 -29.62
N GLU A 53 -23.14 -11.69 -29.04
CA GLU A 53 -23.40 -11.57 -27.59
C GLU A 53 -22.56 -12.56 -26.78
N GLU A 54 -22.55 -13.85 -27.14
CA GLU A 54 -21.77 -14.87 -26.44
C GLU A 54 -20.25 -14.58 -26.52
N MET A 55 -19.77 -14.03 -27.64
CA MET A 55 -18.39 -13.58 -27.78
C MET A 55 -18.12 -12.28 -27.01
N THR A 56 -19.07 -11.36 -26.91
CA THR A 56 -18.91 -10.11 -26.14
C THR A 56 -18.98 -10.37 -24.63
N SER A 57 -19.84 -11.28 -24.18
CA SER A 57 -19.85 -11.77 -22.79
C SER A 57 -18.57 -12.53 -22.47
N LYS A 58 -18.06 -13.38 -23.37
CA LYS A 58 -16.74 -14.01 -23.19
C LYS A 58 -15.60 -12.98 -23.16
N LEU A 59 -15.62 -11.95 -24.01
CA LEU A 59 -14.62 -10.87 -23.98
C LEU A 59 -14.68 -10.06 -22.67
N LYS A 60 -15.87 -9.71 -22.17
CA LYS A 60 -16.01 -9.02 -20.87
C LYS A 60 -15.64 -9.88 -19.68
N ILE A 61 -15.92 -11.19 -19.73
CA ILE A 61 -15.45 -12.15 -18.72
C ILE A 61 -13.91 -12.26 -18.81
N MET A 62 -13.32 -12.33 -20.01
CA MET A 62 -11.87 -12.33 -20.20
C MET A 62 -11.19 -11.03 -19.72
N ASP A 63 -11.82 -9.85 -19.89
CA ASP A 63 -11.27 -8.57 -19.40
C ASP A 63 -11.29 -8.46 -17.86
N LEU A 64 -12.20 -9.18 -17.19
CA LEU A 64 -12.34 -9.21 -15.72
C LEU A 64 -11.79 -10.49 -15.05
N HIS A 65 -11.40 -11.52 -15.81
CA HIS A 65 -10.78 -12.75 -15.29
C HIS A 65 -9.36 -13.01 -15.81
N ASP A 66 -8.94 -12.42 -16.94
CA ASP A 66 -7.72 -12.84 -17.64
C ASP A 66 -6.96 -11.69 -18.33
N LYS A 67 -6.77 -10.56 -17.63
CA LYS A 67 -5.38 -10.06 -17.54
C LYS A 67 -4.66 -11.05 -16.62
N LEU A 68 -4.09 -12.10 -17.21
CA LEU A 68 -3.32 -13.15 -16.52
C LEU A 68 -2.42 -12.49 -15.47
N LYS A 69 -2.78 -12.64 -14.20
CA LYS A 69 -2.10 -11.96 -13.10
C LYS A 69 -0.68 -12.50 -13.04
N ALA A 70 0.31 -11.67 -13.35
CA ALA A 70 1.71 -12.05 -13.36
C ALA A 70 2.06 -12.68 -12.00
N THR A 71 2.38 -13.97 -12.03
CA THR A 71 2.60 -14.80 -10.84
C THR A 71 3.83 -15.68 -11.06
N GLY A 72 4.37 -16.21 -9.96
CA GLY A 72 5.63 -16.94 -10.00
C GLY A 72 6.86 -16.03 -10.11
N THR A 73 8.00 -16.62 -9.77
CA THR A 73 9.31 -15.96 -9.71
C THR A 73 10.24 -16.63 -10.70
N GLY A 74 10.84 -15.85 -11.60
CA GLY A 74 11.84 -16.35 -12.54
C GLY A 74 13.17 -16.61 -11.85
N LEU A 75 13.78 -17.78 -12.07
CA LEU A 75 15.11 -18.10 -11.56
C LEU A 75 16.03 -18.50 -12.71
N VAL A 76 17.10 -17.73 -12.90
CA VAL A 76 18.18 -18.05 -13.83
C VAL A 76 19.42 -18.46 -13.05
N TYR A 77 19.99 -19.61 -13.41
CA TYR A 77 21.30 -20.10 -12.97
C TYR A 77 21.87 -20.99 -14.08
N SER A 78 23.17 -21.27 -14.12
CA SER A 78 23.73 -22.18 -15.13
C SER A 78 25.10 -22.67 -14.72
N ASP A 79 25.39 -23.95 -14.97
CA ASP A 79 26.72 -24.54 -14.78
C ASP A 79 27.81 -23.76 -15.53
N VAL A 80 27.46 -23.02 -16.59
CA VAL A 80 28.41 -22.17 -17.32
C VAL A 80 28.99 -21.06 -16.43
N PHE A 81 28.26 -20.58 -15.44
CA PHE A 81 28.74 -19.59 -14.46
C PHE A 81 29.82 -20.16 -13.52
N ALA A 82 29.96 -21.48 -13.44
CA ALA A 82 31.04 -22.17 -12.72
C ALA A 82 32.27 -22.50 -13.59
N ARG A 83 32.26 -22.22 -14.91
CA ARG A 83 33.31 -22.67 -15.87
C ARG A 83 34.51 -21.73 -16.02
N TYR A 84 34.69 -20.76 -15.13
CA TYR A 84 35.84 -19.86 -15.14
C TYR A 84 36.29 -19.54 -13.71
N HIS A 85 37.58 -19.39 -13.47
CA HIS A 85 38.18 -19.13 -12.16
C HIS A 85 39.53 -18.42 -12.36
N CYS A 86 40.12 -17.91 -11.28
CA CYS A 86 41.44 -17.29 -11.33
C CYS A 86 42.52 -18.37 -11.52
N LEU A 87 43.23 -18.32 -12.65
CA LEU A 87 44.23 -19.34 -13.01
C LEU A 87 45.48 -19.31 -12.11
N TRP A 88 45.80 -18.12 -11.57
CA TRP A 88 47.02 -17.87 -10.79
C TRP A 88 46.78 -17.66 -9.28
N ASP A 89 45.54 -17.75 -8.81
CA ASP A 89 45.17 -17.72 -7.39
C ASP A 89 43.97 -18.64 -7.14
N SER A 90 44.24 -19.85 -6.62
CA SER A 90 43.20 -20.83 -6.26
C SER A 90 42.43 -20.48 -4.99
N SER A 91 42.77 -19.39 -4.30
CA SER A 91 42.08 -18.86 -3.11
C SER A 91 41.32 -17.56 -3.39
N HIS A 92 41.19 -17.18 -4.66
CA HIS A 92 40.52 -15.96 -5.07
C HIS A 92 39.06 -15.94 -4.60
N PRO A 93 38.57 -14.87 -3.93
CA PRO A 93 37.24 -14.86 -3.29
C PRO A 93 36.08 -14.92 -4.29
N GLU A 94 36.27 -14.33 -5.48
CA GLU A 94 35.32 -14.48 -6.58
C GLU A 94 35.60 -15.82 -7.30
N CYS A 95 34.87 -16.87 -6.93
CA CYS A 95 35.08 -18.26 -7.35
C CYS A 95 33.78 -18.96 -7.82
N PRO A 96 33.89 -20.08 -8.58
CA PRO A 96 32.74 -20.90 -8.99
C PRO A 96 31.82 -21.34 -7.86
N GLU A 97 32.38 -21.61 -6.68
CA GLU A 97 31.69 -22.17 -5.53
C GLU A 97 30.59 -21.24 -5.00
N ARG A 98 30.68 -19.93 -5.26
CA ARG A 98 29.66 -18.94 -4.90
C ARG A 98 28.29 -19.29 -5.47
N VAL A 99 28.21 -19.48 -6.79
CA VAL A 99 26.94 -19.77 -7.47
C VAL A 99 26.44 -21.19 -7.22
N THR A 100 27.36 -22.17 -7.03
CA THR A 100 26.95 -23.55 -6.74
C THR A 100 26.46 -23.71 -5.29
N ALA A 101 27.02 -22.99 -4.33
CA ALA A 101 26.53 -22.95 -2.94
C ALA A 101 25.11 -22.37 -2.86
N ILE A 102 24.85 -21.24 -3.54
CA ILE A 102 23.52 -20.62 -3.63
C ILE A 102 22.50 -21.61 -4.22
N VAL A 103 22.79 -22.19 -5.38
CA VAL A 103 21.85 -23.11 -6.06
C VAL A 103 21.64 -24.39 -5.24
N GLY A 104 22.69 -24.96 -4.65
CA GLY A 104 22.60 -26.14 -3.80
C GLY A 104 21.77 -25.91 -2.53
N MET A 105 21.86 -24.72 -1.93
CA MET A 105 21.00 -24.33 -0.81
C MET A 105 19.55 -24.11 -1.25
N MET A 106 19.31 -23.42 -2.36
CA MET A 106 17.97 -23.23 -2.92
C MET A 106 17.29 -24.57 -3.27
N GLU A 107 18.04 -25.58 -3.69
CA GLU A 107 17.55 -26.94 -3.90
C GLU A 107 17.26 -27.64 -2.56
N THR A 108 18.18 -27.59 -1.60
CA THR A 108 18.06 -28.20 -0.27
C THR A 108 16.87 -27.65 0.52
N GLU A 109 16.61 -26.34 0.42
CA GLU A 109 15.47 -25.67 1.05
C GLU A 109 14.17 -25.78 0.22
N GLY A 110 14.19 -26.46 -0.93
CA GLY A 110 13.03 -26.63 -1.80
C GLY A 110 12.55 -25.36 -2.51
N LEU A 111 13.31 -24.26 -2.47
CA LEU A 111 12.98 -23.00 -3.16
C LEU A 111 13.09 -23.15 -4.69
N LEU A 112 14.06 -23.94 -5.15
CA LEU A 112 14.33 -24.17 -6.58
C LEU A 112 13.09 -24.69 -7.33
N SER A 113 12.37 -25.66 -6.73
CA SER A 113 11.19 -26.30 -7.32
C SER A 113 9.95 -25.41 -7.39
N ARG A 114 9.99 -24.28 -6.68
CA ARG A 114 8.90 -23.29 -6.60
C ARG A 114 9.08 -22.13 -7.59
N CYS A 115 10.23 -22.06 -8.25
CA CYS A 115 10.58 -21.02 -9.22
C CYS A 115 10.28 -21.45 -10.65
N VAL A 116 9.96 -20.48 -11.51
CA VAL A 116 9.91 -20.71 -12.95
C VAL A 116 11.33 -20.64 -13.50
N ARG A 117 11.82 -21.76 -14.01
CA ARG A 117 13.13 -21.84 -14.67
C ARG A 117 13.16 -20.94 -15.90
N VAL A 118 14.07 -19.97 -15.93
CA VAL A 118 14.32 -19.11 -17.09
C VAL A 118 15.69 -19.44 -17.68
N GLU A 119 15.74 -19.65 -19.00
CA GLU A 119 16.96 -20.05 -19.71
C GLU A 119 17.90 -18.88 -19.97
N THR A 120 19.21 -19.13 -19.83
CA THR A 120 20.25 -18.15 -20.13
C THR A 120 20.35 -17.87 -21.63
N ARG A 121 20.61 -16.62 -22.02
CA ARG A 121 21.07 -16.25 -23.37
C ARG A 121 22.32 -15.38 -23.28
N ALA A 122 23.14 -15.38 -24.32
CA ALA A 122 24.21 -14.39 -24.43
C ALA A 122 23.61 -13.02 -24.79
N ALA A 123 24.12 -11.96 -24.16
CA ALA A 123 23.94 -10.59 -24.64
C ALA A 123 24.65 -10.43 -25.99
N SER A 124 23.99 -9.74 -26.92
CA SER A 124 24.53 -9.35 -28.21
C SER A 124 25.41 -8.11 -28.12
N ASP A 125 26.23 -7.87 -29.13
CA ASP A 125 27.07 -6.66 -29.20
C ASP A 125 26.23 -5.37 -29.14
N GLU A 126 25.03 -5.37 -29.73
CA GLU A 126 24.11 -4.23 -29.68
C GLU A 126 23.51 -3.97 -28.28
N GLU A 127 23.42 -5.00 -27.45
CA GLU A 127 22.97 -4.89 -26.05
C GLU A 127 24.12 -4.45 -25.15
N LEU A 128 25.32 -5.01 -25.33
CA LEU A 128 26.53 -4.57 -24.60
C LEU A 128 26.86 -3.10 -24.93
N SER A 129 26.73 -2.70 -26.20
CA SER A 129 26.91 -1.31 -26.66
C SER A 129 25.88 -0.30 -26.16
N LEU A 130 24.94 -0.70 -25.30
CA LEU A 130 24.08 0.24 -24.55
C LEU A 130 24.81 0.94 -23.40
N VAL A 131 25.94 0.40 -22.95
CA VAL A 131 26.79 0.94 -21.87
C VAL A 131 28.27 0.92 -22.24
N HIS A 132 28.73 -0.12 -22.93
CA HIS A 132 30.14 -0.36 -23.20
C HIS A 132 30.58 0.09 -24.59
N THR A 133 31.82 0.58 -24.73
CA THR A 133 32.36 0.95 -26.04
C THR A 133 32.69 -0.28 -26.88
N LYS A 134 32.65 -0.11 -28.20
CA LYS A 134 32.91 -1.21 -29.13
C LYS A 134 34.35 -1.73 -28.98
N GLU A 135 35.29 -0.82 -28.80
CA GLU A 135 36.71 -1.07 -28.62
C GLU A 135 36.96 -1.95 -27.38
N TYR A 136 36.27 -1.66 -26.28
CA TYR A 136 36.32 -2.46 -25.06
C TYR A 136 35.68 -3.84 -25.25
N VAL A 137 34.50 -3.94 -25.88
CA VAL A 137 33.84 -5.23 -26.17
C VAL A 137 34.70 -6.10 -27.09
N ASP A 138 35.33 -5.52 -28.13
CA ASP A 138 36.23 -6.25 -29.03
C ASP A 138 37.51 -6.72 -28.31
N LEU A 139 38.07 -5.90 -27.41
CA LEU A 139 39.20 -6.30 -26.56
C LEU A 139 38.81 -7.45 -25.63
N MET A 140 37.70 -7.33 -24.90
CA MET A 140 37.19 -8.39 -24.01
C MET A 140 36.90 -9.68 -24.78
N ARG A 141 36.35 -9.58 -25.99
CA ARG A 141 36.14 -10.73 -26.88
C ARG A 141 37.43 -11.44 -27.28
N SER A 142 38.54 -10.71 -27.43
CA SER A 142 39.83 -11.27 -27.84
C SER A 142 40.47 -12.17 -26.77
N THR A 143 40.11 -11.98 -25.49
CA THR A 143 40.61 -12.78 -24.35
C THR A 143 40.37 -14.27 -24.50
N GLN A 144 39.31 -14.69 -25.20
CA GLN A 144 38.98 -16.10 -25.49
C GLN A 144 40.08 -16.88 -26.24
N LYS A 145 41.07 -16.17 -26.81
CA LYS A 145 42.16 -16.76 -27.61
C LYS A 145 43.56 -16.52 -27.01
N MET A 146 43.63 -15.90 -25.83
CA MET A 146 44.88 -15.55 -25.16
C MET A 146 45.44 -16.71 -24.34
N THR A 147 46.76 -16.76 -24.15
CA THR A 147 47.40 -17.65 -23.18
C THR A 147 47.19 -17.16 -21.75
N GLU A 148 47.53 -17.98 -20.75
CA GLU A 148 47.46 -17.57 -19.34
C GLU A 148 48.30 -16.33 -19.04
N GLU A 149 49.50 -16.24 -19.61
CA GLU A 149 50.41 -15.10 -19.45
C GLU A 149 49.85 -13.83 -20.10
N GLU A 150 49.22 -13.96 -21.27
CA GLU A 150 48.55 -12.84 -21.95
C GLU A 150 47.31 -12.37 -21.15
N LEU A 151 46.48 -13.30 -20.67
CA LEU A 151 45.32 -13.02 -19.82
C LEU A 151 45.73 -12.31 -18.53
N LYS A 152 46.83 -12.76 -17.91
CA LYS A 152 47.39 -12.12 -16.71
C LYS A 152 47.89 -10.71 -17.01
N CYS A 153 48.66 -10.52 -18.08
CA CYS A 153 49.16 -9.21 -18.53
C CYS A 153 48.04 -8.24 -18.94
N VAL A 154 46.87 -8.72 -19.36
CA VAL A 154 45.67 -7.89 -19.56
C VAL A 154 45.00 -7.60 -18.22
N SER A 155 44.85 -8.59 -17.34
CA SER A 155 44.23 -8.44 -16.02
C SER A 155 44.95 -7.40 -15.15
N GLU A 156 46.28 -7.41 -15.14
CA GLU A 156 47.15 -6.49 -14.38
C GLU A 156 47.00 -5.00 -14.79
N ARG A 157 46.24 -4.69 -15.85
CA ARG A 157 45.92 -3.31 -16.28
C ARG A 157 44.68 -2.75 -15.59
N TYR A 158 43.90 -3.60 -14.94
CA TYR A 158 42.62 -3.28 -14.33
C TYR A 158 42.66 -3.57 -12.83
N ASP A 159 42.03 -2.71 -12.03
CA ASP A 159 42.00 -2.87 -10.59
C ASP A 159 41.10 -4.04 -10.18
N SER A 160 41.67 -4.97 -9.42
CA SER A 160 40.99 -6.10 -8.79
C SER A 160 40.27 -7.01 -9.80
N ILE A 161 41.01 -7.42 -10.84
CA ILE A 161 40.52 -8.25 -11.95
C ILE A 161 41.39 -9.50 -12.15
N TYR A 162 40.75 -10.59 -12.55
CA TYR A 162 41.39 -11.71 -13.23
C TYR A 162 40.61 -12.09 -14.50
N LEU A 163 41.28 -12.78 -15.42
CA LEU A 163 40.72 -13.24 -16.67
C LEU A 163 41.00 -14.72 -16.90
N HIS A 164 40.08 -15.38 -17.59
CA HIS A 164 40.10 -16.79 -17.97
C HIS A 164 39.57 -16.90 -19.42
N PRO A 165 39.94 -17.92 -20.22
CA PRO A 165 39.46 -18.03 -21.62
C PRO A 165 37.92 -18.02 -21.77
N ASN A 166 37.19 -18.48 -20.74
CA ASN A 166 35.73 -18.45 -20.71
C ASN A 166 35.12 -17.14 -20.16
N SER A 167 35.89 -16.20 -19.61
CA SER A 167 35.34 -15.01 -18.92
C SER A 167 34.38 -14.20 -19.80
N PHE A 168 34.74 -13.95 -21.07
CA PHE A 168 33.87 -13.23 -22.01
C PHE A 168 32.54 -13.94 -22.27
N SER A 169 32.56 -15.27 -22.47
CA SER A 169 31.33 -16.02 -22.75
C SER A 169 30.43 -16.12 -21.52
N CYS A 170 31.00 -16.29 -20.33
CA CYS A 170 30.28 -16.23 -19.05
C CYS A 170 29.70 -14.83 -18.81
N ALA A 171 30.45 -13.75 -19.06
CA ALA A 171 29.97 -12.37 -18.90
C ALA A 171 28.80 -12.04 -19.84
N CYS A 172 28.88 -12.44 -21.12
CA CYS A 172 27.77 -12.27 -22.06
C CYS A 172 26.51 -13.04 -21.58
N LEU A 173 26.68 -14.25 -21.03
CA LEU A 173 25.57 -15.02 -20.45
C LEU A 173 25.02 -14.40 -19.16
N ALA A 174 25.86 -13.80 -18.33
CA ALA A 174 25.43 -13.14 -17.09
C ALA A 174 24.54 -11.94 -17.42
N THR A 175 25.01 -11.03 -18.29
CA THR A 175 24.23 -9.88 -18.74
C THR A 175 22.93 -10.33 -19.41
N GLY A 176 22.99 -11.25 -20.38
CA GLY A 176 21.80 -11.74 -21.09
C GLY A 176 20.80 -12.50 -20.21
N SER A 177 21.23 -13.03 -19.07
CA SER A 177 20.34 -13.64 -18.07
C SER A 177 19.48 -12.62 -17.33
N VAL A 178 20.06 -11.46 -16.99
CA VAL A 178 19.28 -10.34 -16.43
C VAL A 178 18.30 -9.81 -17.47
N LEU A 179 18.71 -9.70 -18.74
CA LEU A 179 17.83 -9.26 -19.83
C LEU A 179 16.62 -10.20 -20.02
N GLN A 180 16.82 -11.52 -19.94
CA GLN A 180 15.73 -12.50 -19.99
C GLN A 180 14.70 -12.31 -18.86
N LEU A 181 15.16 -11.99 -17.65
CA LEU A 181 14.24 -11.68 -16.54
C LEU A 181 13.52 -10.36 -16.73
N VAL A 182 14.21 -9.32 -17.22
CA VAL A 182 13.58 -8.04 -17.60
C VAL A 182 12.50 -8.27 -18.66
N ASP A 183 12.77 -9.07 -19.70
CA ASP A 183 11.77 -9.43 -20.71
C ASP A 183 10.54 -10.05 -20.07
N LYS A 184 10.70 -11.10 -19.24
CA LYS A 184 9.57 -11.82 -18.62
C LYS A 184 8.77 -10.99 -17.61
N VAL A 185 9.43 -10.10 -16.87
CA VAL A 185 8.77 -9.22 -15.90
C VAL A 185 8.04 -8.08 -16.62
N MET A 186 8.65 -7.46 -17.63
CA MET A 186 8.02 -6.35 -18.37
C MET A 186 6.88 -6.82 -19.28
N THR A 187 6.93 -8.04 -19.82
CA THR A 187 5.80 -8.64 -20.58
C THR A 187 4.70 -9.21 -19.69
N SER A 188 4.81 -9.11 -18.36
CA SER A 188 3.88 -9.71 -17.39
C SER A 188 3.75 -11.23 -17.46
N GLU A 189 4.75 -11.92 -18.04
CA GLU A 189 4.83 -13.40 -17.99
C GLU A 189 5.20 -13.91 -16.58
N LEU A 190 5.97 -13.12 -15.82
CA LEU A 190 6.36 -13.39 -14.44
C LEU A 190 6.21 -12.13 -13.59
N ARG A 191 5.97 -12.30 -12.28
CA ARG A 191 5.88 -11.16 -11.36
C ARG A 191 7.24 -10.48 -11.18
N ASN A 192 8.25 -11.30 -10.93
CA ASN A 192 9.59 -10.91 -10.50
C ASN A 192 10.61 -12.00 -10.85
N GLY A 193 11.89 -11.77 -10.58
CA GLY A 193 12.90 -12.81 -10.75
C GLY A 193 14.27 -12.52 -10.15
N PHE A 194 15.14 -13.53 -10.16
CA PHE A 194 16.51 -13.47 -9.66
C PHE A 194 17.45 -14.23 -10.62
N ALA A 195 18.49 -13.55 -11.09
CA ALA A 195 19.61 -14.15 -11.81
C ALA A 195 20.77 -14.45 -10.85
N VAL A 196 20.98 -15.73 -10.56
CA VAL A 196 22.20 -16.26 -9.90
C VAL A 196 23.28 -16.41 -10.97
N CYS A 197 23.84 -15.27 -11.37
CA CYS A 197 24.81 -15.14 -12.46
C CYS A 197 26.21 -14.74 -11.97
N ARG A 198 27.22 -14.97 -12.81
CA ARG A 198 28.62 -14.67 -12.54
C ARG A 198 29.39 -14.58 -13.87
N PRO A 199 30.27 -13.59 -14.13
CA PRO A 199 30.78 -12.55 -13.21
C PRO A 199 29.73 -11.52 -12.75
N PRO A 200 30.03 -10.80 -11.65
CA PRO A 200 29.32 -9.56 -11.28
C PRO A 200 29.50 -8.48 -12.37
N GLY A 201 28.78 -7.37 -12.21
CA GLY A 201 28.70 -6.28 -13.17
C GLY A 201 28.79 -4.86 -12.60
N HIS A 202 28.32 -4.58 -11.39
CA HIS A 202 28.08 -3.19 -10.94
C HIS A 202 29.34 -2.27 -10.94
N HIS A 203 30.55 -2.83 -10.83
CA HIS A 203 31.81 -2.09 -10.94
C HIS A 203 32.26 -1.79 -12.37
N ALA A 204 31.81 -2.56 -13.37
CA ALA A 204 32.28 -2.44 -14.74
C ALA A 204 31.87 -1.10 -15.36
N GLN A 205 32.83 -0.46 -16.03
CA GLN A 205 32.68 0.87 -16.64
C GLN A 205 32.56 0.76 -18.17
N ALA A 206 32.27 1.85 -18.86
CA ALA A 206 32.08 1.86 -20.31
C ALA A 206 33.29 1.32 -21.10
N GLU A 207 34.51 1.51 -20.60
CA GLU A 207 35.77 1.15 -21.28
C GLU A 207 36.69 0.22 -20.46
N LEU A 208 36.31 -0.14 -19.23
CA LEU A 208 37.23 -0.74 -18.25
C LEU A 208 36.55 -1.86 -17.43
N MET A 209 37.29 -2.95 -17.22
CA MET A 209 37.00 -3.91 -16.16
C MET A 209 37.38 -3.30 -14.81
N ASN A 210 36.67 -3.67 -13.74
CA ASN A 210 36.99 -3.28 -12.37
C ASN A 210 36.26 -4.23 -11.39
N GLY A 211 36.85 -4.52 -10.21
CA GLY A 211 36.12 -5.22 -9.12
C GLY A 211 35.46 -6.52 -9.56
N TYR A 212 36.24 -7.45 -10.08
CA TYR A 212 35.79 -8.73 -10.68
C TYR A 212 34.78 -8.64 -11.84
N SER A 213 34.35 -7.43 -12.24
CA SER A 213 33.27 -7.18 -13.18
C SER A 213 33.78 -6.91 -14.60
N MET A 214 33.20 -7.59 -15.59
CA MET A 214 33.53 -7.39 -17.02
C MET A 214 32.51 -6.51 -17.75
N PHE A 215 31.22 -6.80 -17.61
CA PHE A 215 30.14 -6.01 -18.22
C PHE A 215 29.10 -5.67 -17.15
N ASN A 216 28.56 -4.46 -17.22
CA ASN A 216 27.66 -3.95 -16.20
C ASN A 216 26.24 -4.48 -16.42
N ASN A 217 25.97 -5.65 -15.81
CA ASN A 217 24.74 -6.40 -15.94
C ASN A 217 23.48 -5.54 -15.70
N VAL A 218 23.43 -4.83 -14.57
CA VAL A 218 22.27 -4.00 -14.18
C VAL A 218 22.16 -2.71 -15.00
N ALA A 219 23.26 -2.07 -15.39
CA ALA A 219 23.21 -0.88 -16.23
C ALA A 219 22.77 -1.20 -17.67
N VAL A 220 23.25 -2.31 -18.24
CA VAL A 220 22.77 -2.79 -19.55
C VAL A 220 21.30 -3.15 -19.46
N ALA A 221 20.85 -3.81 -18.38
CA ALA A 221 19.44 -4.12 -18.15
C ALA A 221 18.55 -2.87 -18.04
N ALA A 222 18.97 -1.81 -17.36
CA ALA A 222 18.22 -0.55 -17.29
C ALA A 222 18.11 0.12 -18.67
N ARG A 223 19.23 0.26 -19.41
CA ARG A 223 19.23 0.81 -20.77
C ARG A 223 18.38 -0.04 -21.73
N TYR A 224 18.41 -1.37 -21.58
CA TYR A 224 17.62 -2.31 -22.36
C TYR A 224 16.12 -2.17 -22.08
N ALA A 225 15.70 -2.12 -20.81
CA ALA A 225 14.31 -1.91 -20.41
C ALA A 225 13.74 -0.60 -21.00
N ARG A 226 14.52 0.48 -20.97
CA ARG A 226 14.14 1.75 -21.59
C ARG A 226 14.00 1.65 -23.12
N LYS A 227 14.95 0.97 -23.79
CA LYS A 227 15.00 0.87 -25.26
C LYS A 227 13.94 -0.08 -25.84
N GLN A 228 13.75 -1.25 -25.24
CA GLN A 228 12.89 -2.31 -25.79
C GLN A 228 11.47 -2.28 -25.22
N HIS A 229 11.33 -1.98 -23.92
CA HIS A 229 10.04 -2.01 -23.22
C HIS A 229 9.45 -0.61 -22.98
N GLY A 230 10.12 0.45 -23.45
CA GLY A 230 9.63 1.83 -23.33
C GLY A 230 9.58 2.37 -21.90
N VAL A 231 10.30 1.75 -20.97
CA VAL A 231 10.35 2.17 -19.56
C VAL A 231 10.89 3.60 -19.46
N GLN A 232 10.23 4.44 -18.65
CA GLN A 232 10.59 5.84 -18.48
C GLN A 232 11.43 6.10 -17.23
N ARG A 233 11.22 5.29 -16.18
CA ARG A 233 11.84 5.44 -14.85
C ARG A 233 12.23 4.07 -14.32
N VAL A 234 13.54 3.82 -14.20
CA VAL A 234 14.13 2.62 -13.61
C VAL A 234 14.75 3.00 -12.27
N LEU A 235 14.45 2.25 -11.21
CA LEU A 235 15.20 2.32 -9.97
C LEU A 235 16.24 1.20 -9.98
N ILE A 236 17.50 1.52 -9.72
CA ILE A 236 18.55 0.55 -9.41
C ILE A 236 18.89 0.69 -7.93
N VAL A 237 18.71 -0.39 -7.16
CA VAL A 237 19.12 -0.48 -5.76
C VAL A 237 20.35 -1.38 -5.68
N ASP A 238 21.45 -0.83 -5.18
CA ASP A 238 22.70 -1.54 -4.95
C ASP A 238 22.90 -1.66 -3.43
N TRP A 239 22.73 -2.88 -2.92
CA TRP A 239 22.94 -3.23 -1.51
C TRP A 239 24.23 -4.02 -1.30
N ASP A 240 25.03 -4.23 -2.36
CA ASP A 240 26.37 -4.78 -2.25
C ASP A 240 27.21 -3.89 -1.32
N VAL A 241 28.08 -4.49 -0.53
CA VAL A 241 28.88 -3.74 0.45
C VAL A 241 29.91 -2.83 -0.24
N HIS A 242 30.19 -3.04 -1.52
CA HIS A 242 31.03 -2.19 -2.35
C HIS A 242 30.16 -1.26 -3.21
N ARG A 243 30.63 -0.03 -3.42
CA ARG A 243 29.96 0.91 -4.32
C ARG A 243 30.06 0.45 -5.78
N GLY A 244 28.93 0.21 -6.45
CA GLY A 244 28.81 0.04 -7.90
C GLY A 244 29.09 1.32 -8.70
N GLN A 245 30.32 1.83 -8.65
CA GLN A 245 30.74 3.06 -9.33
C GLN A 245 30.53 3.00 -10.85
N GLY A 246 30.59 1.82 -11.46
CA GLY A 246 30.27 1.62 -12.87
C GLY A 246 28.82 1.96 -13.20
N VAL A 247 27.88 1.62 -12.31
CA VAL A 247 26.46 1.98 -12.45
C VAL A 247 26.28 3.48 -12.28
N GLN A 248 26.85 4.07 -11.23
CA GLN A 248 26.82 5.52 -11.01
C GLN A 248 27.31 6.28 -12.25
N TYR A 249 28.47 5.92 -12.81
CA TYR A 249 29.00 6.59 -14.00
C TYR A 249 28.13 6.39 -15.26
N ALA A 250 27.46 5.24 -15.40
CA ALA A 250 26.56 4.98 -16.52
C ALA A 250 25.25 5.81 -16.51
N PHE A 251 24.87 6.38 -15.35
CA PHE A 251 23.64 7.16 -15.17
C PHE A 251 23.83 8.53 -14.52
N GLN A 252 25.08 8.96 -14.29
CA GLN A 252 25.45 10.21 -13.62
C GLN A 252 24.68 11.46 -14.12
N GLU A 253 24.33 11.50 -15.42
CA GLU A 253 23.56 12.60 -16.05
C GLU A 253 22.13 12.21 -16.51
N ASP A 254 21.61 11.03 -16.16
CA ASP A 254 20.36 10.49 -16.72
C ASP A 254 19.23 10.37 -15.66
N PRO A 255 18.32 11.36 -15.56
CA PRO A 255 17.23 11.37 -14.57
C PRO A 255 16.14 10.31 -14.79
N SER A 256 16.24 9.51 -15.85
CA SER A 256 15.36 8.36 -16.04
C SER A 256 15.79 7.13 -15.23
N VAL A 257 16.99 7.15 -14.65
CA VAL A 257 17.51 6.06 -13.82
C VAL A 257 17.94 6.64 -12.47
N LEU A 258 17.18 6.31 -11.44
CA LEU A 258 17.56 6.59 -10.06
C LEU A 258 18.48 5.46 -9.58
N TYR A 259 19.71 5.80 -9.20
CA TYR A 259 20.64 4.86 -8.60
C TYR A 259 20.77 5.13 -7.10
N PHE A 260 20.58 4.09 -6.28
CA PHE A 260 20.82 4.10 -4.85
C PHE A 260 21.87 3.05 -4.52
N SER A 261 22.89 3.42 -3.74
CA SER A 261 23.91 2.50 -3.22
C SER A 261 24.14 2.71 -1.73
N VAL A 262 24.15 1.63 -0.96
CA VAL A 262 24.50 1.61 0.46
C VAL A 262 25.69 0.68 0.66
N HIS A 263 26.85 1.24 1.03
CA HIS A 263 28.14 0.55 0.91
C HIS A 263 29.13 0.95 2.01
N ARG A 264 30.10 0.08 2.32
CA ARG A 264 31.26 0.40 3.16
C ARG A 264 32.11 1.47 2.48
N TYR A 265 32.53 2.46 3.25
CA TYR A 265 33.29 3.61 2.75
C TYR A 265 34.45 3.99 3.65
N GLU A 266 34.21 4.06 4.98
CA GLU A 266 35.22 4.42 5.99
C GLU A 266 36.02 5.67 5.60
N GLU A 267 35.32 6.76 5.26
CA GLU A 267 35.94 8.02 4.80
C GLU A 267 36.90 7.85 3.60
N SER A 268 36.50 7.01 2.62
CA SER A 268 37.27 6.60 1.44
C SER A 268 38.47 5.68 1.71
N LEU A 269 38.60 5.12 2.93
CA LEU A 269 39.64 4.13 3.23
C LEU A 269 39.29 2.74 2.71
N PHE A 270 38.02 2.41 2.49
CA PHE A 270 37.61 1.14 1.89
C PHE A 270 37.63 1.18 0.35
N TRP A 271 37.90 0.04 -0.28
CA TRP A 271 37.94 -0.09 -1.74
C TRP A 271 36.56 0.21 -2.35
N PRO A 272 36.44 0.95 -3.48
CA PRO A 272 37.49 1.35 -4.42
C PRO A 272 38.26 2.65 -4.10
N HIS A 273 38.17 3.18 -2.88
CA HIS A 273 38.90 4.39 -2.44
C HIS A 273 38.57 5.66 -3.25
N LEU A 274 37.30 5.80 -3.67
CA LEU A 274 36.82 6.88 -4.54
C LEU A 274 36.03 7.93 -3.74
N PRO A 275 36.46 9.21 -3.69
CA PRO A 275 35.72 10.29 -3.03
C PRO A 275 34.28 10.47 -3.56
N GLU A 276 34.01 10.08 -4.80
CA GLU A 276 32.68 10.11 -5.42
C GLU A 276 31.73 9.03 -4.86
N GLY A 277 32.19 8.21 -3.92
CA GLY A 277 31.34 7.36 -3.09
C GLY A 277 30.73 8.06 -1.86
N ASP A 278 31.19 9.26 -1.52
CA ASP A 278 30.52 10.05 -0.49
C ASP A 278 29.12 10.48 -0.96
N SER A 279 28.25 10.70 0.01
CA SER A 279 26.88 11.21 -0.13
C SER A 279 26.75 12.57 -0.85
N GLY A 280 27.84 13.33 -0.98
CA GLY A 280 27.87 14.57 -1.77
C GLY A 280 27.84 14.37 -3.29
N ALA A 281 28.10 13.14 -3.79
CA ALA A 281 28.06 12.83 -5.21
C ALA A 281 26.61 12.52 -5.66
N VAL A 282 25.78 13.55 -5.79
CA VAL A 282 24.33 13.44 -6.05
C VAL A 282 23.94 13.27 -7.53
N GLY A 283 24.91 13.14 -8.44
CA GLY A 283 24.72 13.16 -9.90
C GLY A 283 25.25 14.46 -10.51
N SER A 284 25.04 14.69 -11.81
CA SER A 284 25.40 15.95 -12.47
C SER A 284 24.49 16.28 -13.66
N GLY A 285 24.42 17.56 -14.04
CA GLY A 285 23.62 17.99 -15.18
C GLY A 285 22.14 17.61 -14.99
N PRO A 286 21.45 17.04 -15.99
CA PRO A 286 20.06 16.61 -15.84
C PRO A 286 19.85 15.50 -14.80
N GLY A 287 20.88 14.73 -14.43
CA GLY A 287 20.83 13.64 -13.46
C GLY A 287 21.13 14.07 -12.02
N GLU A 288 21.32 15.36 -11.75
CA GLU A 288 21.54 15.87 -10.39
C GLU A 288 20.32 15.57 -9.48
N GLY A 289 20.58 14.93 -8.35
CA GLY A 289 19.57 14.37 -7.43
C GLY A 289 19.24 12.89 -7.67
N TYR A 290 19.61 12.30 -8.81
CA TYR A 290 19.25 10.92 -9.18
C TYR A 290 20.36 9.88 -8.89
N ASN A 291 21.45 10.31 -8.23
CA ASN A 291 22.44 9.40 -7.64
C ASN A 291 22.42 9.54 -6.11
N ILE A 292 22.27 8.43 -5.40
CA ILE A 292 22.17 8.39 -3.93
C ILE A 292 23.23 7.43 -3.38
N ASN A 293 24.23 7.97 -2.71
CA ASN A 293 25.23 7.19 -1.98
C ASN A 293 24.99 7.30 -0.48
N VAL A 294 24.86 6.16 0.21
CA VAL A 294 24.81 6.04 1.67
C VAL A 294 26.11 5.39 2.15
N PRO A 295 27.16 6.18 2.44
CA PRO A 295 28.47 5.65 2.80
C PRO A 295 28.54 5.23 4.28
N TRP A 296 28.76 3.95 4.56
CA TRP A 296 29.03 3.43 5.90
C TRP A 296 30.47 3.73 6.33
N ASN A 297 30.58 4.60 7.33
CA ASN A 297 31.86 5.07 7.88
C ASN A 297 32.39 4.22 9.06
N LYS A 298 31.80 3.04 9.27
CA LYS A 298 32.26 1.98 10.18
C LYS A 298 31.85 0.62 9.60
N THR A 299 32.58 -0.42 10.00
CA THR A 299 32.18 -1.83 9.87
C THR A 299 31.14 -2.22 10.93
N GLY A 300 30.60 -3.43 10.84
CA GLY A 300 29.67 -3.99 11.81
C GLY A 300 28.25 -3.44 11.78
N MET A 301 27.79 -2.87 10.65
CA MET A 301 26.41 -2.38 10.51
C MET A 301 25.41 -3.55 10.53
N GLU A 302 24.32 -3.41 11.29
CA GLU A 302 23.30 -4.43 11.58
C GLU A 302 21.97 -4.16 10.84
N ASP A 303 20.95 -5.03 11.01
CA ASP A 303 19.67 -4.94 10.30
C ASP A 303 18.99 -3.56 10.46
N GLY A 304 19.06 -2.99 11.67
CA GLY A 304 18.52 -1.66 11.99
C GLY A 304 19.15 -0.53 11.17
N ASP A 305 20.43 -0.64 10.80
CA ASP A 305 21.13 0.35 9.98
C ASP A 305 20.62 0.35 8.53
N TYR A 306 20.55 -0.84 7.91
CA TYR A 306 20.07 -1.02 6.54
C TYR A 306 18.57 -0.70 6.41
N VAL A 307 17.74 -1.19 7.34
CA VAL A 307 16.30 -0.88 7.36
C VAL A 307 16.06 0.62 7.56
N SER A 308 16.87 1.31 8.37
CA SER A 308 16.77 2.76 8.52
C SER A 308 17.21 3.51 7.25
N ALA A 309 18.27 3.09 6.57
CA ALA A 309 18.62 3.69 5.26
C ALA A 309 17.47 3.54 4.25
N PHE A 310 16.79 2.39 4.25
CA PHE A 310 15.65 2.14 3.38
C PHE A 310 14.44 3.01 3.75
N GLN A 311 14.01 3.01 5.01
CA GLN A 311 12.84 3.78 5.47
C GLN A 311 13.05 5.30 5.43
N ARG A 312 14.28 5.77 5.69
CA ARG A 312 14.55 7.20 5.89
C ARG A 312 15.10 7.92 4.66
N ILE A 313 15.58 7.18 3.64
CA ILE A 313 16.04 7.74 2.35
C ILE A 313 15.35 7.05 1.17
N LEU A 314 15.58 5.75 0.99
CA LEU A 314 15.23 5.08 -0.28
C LEU A 314 13.73 5.06 -0.55
N LEU A 315 12.90 4.64 0.41
CA LEU A 315 11.46 4.51 0.21
C LEU A 315 10.77 5.87 -0.03
N PRO A 316 10.99 6.93 0.78
CA PRO A 316 10.47 8.27 0.47
C PRO A 316 10.76 8.72 -0.97
N VAL A 317 12.03 8.62 -1.39
CA VAL A 317 12.50 9.02 -2.72
C VAL A 317 11.95 8.11 -3.82
N ALA A 318 11.92 6.78 -3.61
CA ALA A 318 11.43 5.83 -4.61
C ALA A 318 9.91 5.92 -4.84
N TYR A 319 9.13 6.21 -3.81
CA TYR A 319 7.69 6.47 -3.94
C TYR A 319 7.43 7.81 -4.65
N GLU A 320 8.26 8.85 -4.43
CA GLU A 320 8.21 10.10 -5.20
C GLU A 320 8.62 9.90 -6.67
N PHE A 321 9.66 9.09 -6.92
CA PHE A 321 10.16 8.77 -8.26
C PHE A 321 9.21 7.87 -9.06
N GLN A 322 8.39 7.04 -8.41
CA GLN A 322 7.45 6.11 -9.06
C GLN A 322 8.08 5.28 -10.21
N PRO A 323 9.08 4.43 -9.96
CA PRO A 323 9.71 3.61 -11.00
C PRO A 323 8.71 2.63 -11.62
N GLN A 324 8.90 2.28 -12.90
CA GLN A 324 8.12 1.20 -13.55
C GLN A 324 8.84 -0.15 -13.53
N LEU A 325 10.14 -0.18 -13.19
CA LEU A 325 10.95 -1.37 -12.98
C LEU A 325 11.95 -1.10 -11.85
N VAL A 326 12.12 -2.07 -10.94
CA VAL A 326 13.20 -2.09 -9.96
C VAL A 326 14.21 -3.15 -10.34
N LEU A 327 15.48 -2.75 -10.48
CA LEU A 327 16.62 -3.65 -10.60
C LEU A 327 17.38 -3.62 -9.27
N VAL A 328 17.85 -4.79 -8.83
CA VAL A 328 18.68 -4.89 -7.62
C VAL A 328 20.03 -5.49 -7.98
N ALA A 329 21.09 -4.72 -7.75
CA ALA A 329 22.46 -5.21 -7.66
C ALA A 329 22.59 -5.91 -6.30
N ALA A 330 22.41 -7.23 -6.33
CA ALA A 330 22.20 -8.06 -5.15
C ALA A 330 23.51 -8.72 -4.72
N GLY A 331 24.41 -7.93 -4.13
CA GLY A 331 25.55 -8.43 -3.38
C GLY A 331 25.14 -8.93 -2.00
N PHE A 332 25.81 -9.98 -1.49
CA PHE A 332 25.54 -10.50 -0.13
C PHE A 332 26.80 -10.51 0.75
N ASP A 333 27.75 -9.63 0.45
CA ASP A 333 28.94 -9.36 1.27
C ASP A 333 28.67 -8.37 2.42
N ALA A 334 27.49 -7.73 2.43
CA ALA A 334 26.98 -7.04 3.61
C ALA A 334 26.48 -8.00 4.72
N VAL A 335 26.42 -9.32 4.46
CA VAL A 335 25.95 -10.33 5.44
C VAL A 335 27.02 -10.60 6.50
N VAL A 336 26.58 -10.86 7.72
CA VAL A 336 27.42 -11.30 8.84
C VAL A 336 28.36 -12.45 8.46
N GLY A 337 29.65 -12.27 8.72
CA GLY A 337 30.69 -13.25 8.44
C GLY A 337 31.29 -13.21 7.03
N ASP A 338 30.92 -12.25 6.18
CA ASP A 338 31.65 -12.00 4.93
C ASP A 338 33.05 -11.39 5.18
N PRO A 339 34.11 -11.93 4.54
CA PRO A 339 35.50 -11.49 4.77
C PRO A 339 35.89 -10.17 4.09
N LYS A 340 35.00 -9.54 3.31
CA LYS A 340 35.23 -8.25 2.63
C LYS A 340 34.36 -7.14 3.22
N GLY A 341 33.08 -7.42 3.46
CA GLY A 341 32.18 -6.41 4.01
C GLY A 341 32.44 -6.09 5.48
N GLU A 342 32.77 -7.11 6.29
CA GLU A 342 32.90 -6.97 7.76
C GLU A 342 31.65 -6.33 8.41
N MET A 343 30.48 -6.56 7.83
CA MET A 343 29.18 -6.09 8.32
C MET A 343 28.49 -7.16 9.18
N CYS A 344 27.38 -6.78 9.81
CA CYS A 344 26.61 -7.62 10.73
C CYS A 344 25.13 -7.79 10.31
N ALA A 345 24.76 -7.46 9.07
CA ALA A 345 23.40 -7.69 8.60
C ALA A 345 23.10 -9.20 8.57
N SER A 346 21.96 -9.59 9.10
CA SER A 346 21.50 -10.97 9.08
C SER A 346 20.98 -11.35 7.68
N PRO A 347 21.03 -12.65 7.30
CA PRO A 347 20.34 -13.13 6.10
C PRO A 347 18.85 -12.74 6.07
N GLN A 348 18.19 -12.70 7.24
CA GLN A 348 16.80 -12.30 7.41
C GLN A 348 16.53 -10.85 6.98
N CYS A 349 17.51 -9.94 7.12
CA CYS A 349 17.40 -8.55 6.67
C CYS A 349 17.05 -8.47 5.18
N PHE A 350 17.70 -9.27 4.33
CA PHE A 350 17.49 -9.25 2.88
C PHE A 350 16.09 -9.71 2.47
N SER A 351 15.40 -10.48 3.30
CA SER A 351 13.97 -10.74 3.11
C SER A 351 13.13 -9.46 3.30
N VAL A 352 13.39 -8.71 4.37
CA VAL A 352 12.72 -7.44 4.65
C VAL A 352 13.05 -6.38 3.58
N LEU A 353 14.32 -6.26 3.15
CA LEU A 353 14.71 -5.32 2.09
C LEU A 353 14.05 -5.66 0.75
N THR A 354 14.02 -6.95 0.37
CA THR A 354 13.31 -7.40 -0.84
C THR A 354 11.82 -7.07 -0.77
N HIS A 355 11.17 -7.37 0.37
CA HIS A 355 9.75 -7.08 0.58
C HIS A 355 9.43 -5.58 0.51
N MET A 356 10.29 -4.72 1.07
CA MET A 356 10.14 -3.26 0.96
C MET A 356 10.12 -2.80 -0.50
N LEU A 357 11.03 -3.32 -1.33
CA LEU A 357 11.10 -2.97 -2.76
C LEU A 357 9.95 -3.54 -3.59
N MET A 358 9.32 -4.64 -3.16
CA MET A 358 8.10 -5.17 -3.80
C MET A 358 6.88 -4.24 -3.67
N GLY A 359 6.95 -3.22 -2.80
CA GLY A 359 5.98 -2.12 -2.74
C GLY A 359 6.07 -1.13 -3.92
N LEU A 360 7.10 -1.23 -4.76
CA LEU A 360 7.35 -0.34 -5.89
C LEU A 360 7.08 -1.06 -7.21
N ALA A 361 6.85 -0.29 -8.28
CA ALA A 361 6.70 -0.79 -9.65
C ALA A 361 5.68 -1.94 -9.81
N GLU A 362 4.62 -1.99 -8.99
CA GLU A 362 3.64 -3.09 -8.93
C GLU A 362 4.29 -4.48 -8.73
N GLY A 363 5.39 -4.53 -7.98
CA GLY A 363 6.16 -5.76 -7.73
C GLY A 363 7.08 -6.21 -8.87
N ARG A 364 7.23 -5.41 -9.95
CA ARG A 364 8.17 -5.66 -11.05
C ARG A 364 9.62 -5.43 -10.59
N ILE A 365 10.20 -6.46 -9.99
CA ILE A 365 11.56 -6.47 -9.44
C ILE A 365 12.41 -7.59 -10.06
N VAL A 366 13.64 -7.27 -10.44
CA VAL A 366 14.65 -8.24 -10.90
C VAL A 366 15.93 -8.09 -10.07
N LEU A 367 16.32 -9.14 -9.37
CA LEU A 367 17.62 -9.25 -8.68
C LEU A 367 18.66 -9.84 -9.64
N ALA A 368 19.88 -9.32 -9.59
CA ALA A 368 21.06 -9.90 -10.23
C ALA A 368 22.16 -10.06 -9.18
N LEU A 369 22.75 -11.25 -9.07
CA LEU A 369 23.82 -11.53 -8.10
C LEU A 369 25.07 -10.70 -8.43
N GLU A 370 25.60 -9.99 -7.44
CA GLU A 370 26.86 -9.24 -7.51
C GLU A 370 27.92 -9.89 -6.60
N GLY A 371 28.33 -9.26 -5.50
CA GLY A 371 29.28 -9.75 -4.49
C GLY A 371 28.72 -10.73 -3.45
N GLY A 372 29.43 -10.91 -2.34
CA GLY A 372 29.22 -11.98 -1.35
C GLY A 372 30.18 -13.15 -1.53
N TYR A 373 31.09 -13.33 -0.57
CA TYR A 373 32.29 -14.18 -0.66
C TYR A 373 32.40 -15.21 0.47
N ASN A 374 31.65 -15.05 1.57
CA ASN A 374 31.34 -16.18 2.44
C ASN A 374 30.23 -17.04 1.80
N LEU A 375 30.59 -18.24 1.33
CA LEU A 375 29.71 -19.13 0.56
C LEU A 375 28.40 -19.45 1.27
N GLN A 376 28.44 -19.71 2.59
CA GLN A 376 27.27 -20.08 3.38
C GLN A 376 26.36 -18.85 3.60
N ALA A 377 26.93 -17.75 4.08
CA ALA A 377 26.19 -16.51 4.35
C ALA A 377 25.54 -15.92 3.08
N THR A 378 26.27 -15.96 1.96
CA THR A 378 25.78 -15.55 0.63
C THR A 378 24.58 -16.40 0.20
N ALA A 379 24.66 -17.73 0.38
CA ALA A 379 23.56 -18.63 0.04
C ALA A 379 22.33 -18.41 0.94
N GLU A 380 22.51 -18.24 2.25
CA GLU A 380 21.42 -17.97 3.19
C GLU A 380 20.66 -16.67 2.84
N ALA A 381 21.38 -15.58 2.54
CA ALA A 381 20.78 -14.29 2.19
C ALA A 381 20.15 -14.27 0.79
N ALA A 382 20.75 -14.98 -0.18
CA ALA A 382 20.15 -15.22 -1.49
C ALA A 382 18.84 -16.01 -1.37
N CYS A 383 18.80 -17.03 -0.51
CA CYS A 383 17.57 -17.78 -0.21
C CYS A 383 16.53 -16.93 0.54
N ALA A 384 16.91 -16.07 1.49
CA ALA A 384 16.01 -15.14 2.17
C ALA A 384 15.36 -14.12 1.22
N SER A 385 16.15 -13.62 0.26
CA SER A 385 15.65 -12.78 -0.84
C SER A 385 14.66 -13.55 -1.72
N LEU A 386 15.00 -14.77 -2.12
CA LEU A 386 14.16 -15.61 -2.98
C LEU A 386 12.83 -16.01 -2.32
N ARG A 387 12.84 -16.35 -1.02
CA ARG A 387 11.62 -16.57 -0.22
C ARG A 387 10.64 -15.40 -0.37
N SER A 388 11.14 -14.17 -0.28
CA SER A 388 10.34 -12.94 -0.38
C SER A 388 9.79 -12.73 -1.80
N LEU A 389 10.61 -12.96 -2.83
CA LEU A 389 10.14 -12.91 -4.23
C LEU A 389 9.01 -13.93 -4.49
N LEU A 390 9.11 -15.13 -3.91
CA LEU A 390 8.07 -16.17 -3.92
C LEU A 390 6.85 -15.83 -3.03
N GLY A 391 6.88 -14.70 -2.32
CA GLY A 391 5.84 -14.22 -1.40
C GLY A 391 5.72 -15.05 -0.13
N ASP A 392 6.81 -15.62 0.38
CA ASP A 392 6.83 -16.19 1.74
C ASP A 392 6.73 -15.05 2.77
N PRO A 393 6.18 -15.31 3.97
CA PRO A 393 6.14 -14.30 5.02
C PRO A 393 7.57 -13.87 5.38
N CYS A 394 7.78 -12.58 5.61
CA CYS A 394 9.03 -12.10 6.19
C CYS A 394 9.30 -12.83 7.53
N PRO A 395 10.58 -13.12 7.86
CA PRO A 395 10.96 -13.66 9.16
C PRO A 395 10.89 -12.58 10.25
N HIS A 396 11.11 -12.97 11.50
CA HIS A 396 11.59 -12.01 12.51
C HIS A 396 13.03 -11.59 12.20
N LEU A 397 13.40 -10.36 12.56
CA LEU A 397 14.81 -9.94 12.54
C LEU A 397 15.51 -10.44 13.80
N ASN A 398 16.78 -10.85 13.65
CA ASN A 398 17.60 -11.43 14.71
C ASN A 398 18.56 -10.41 15.35
N SER A 399 18.60 -9.17 14.85
CA SER A 399 19.27 -8.04 15.50
C SER A 399 18.25 -6.93 15.84
N PRO A 400 18.61 -5.96 16.71
CA PRO A 400 17.72 -4.86 17.09
C PRO A 400 17.28 -4.01 15.89
N GLY A 401 16.07 -3.45 15.95
CA GLY A 401 15.54 -2.58 14.91
C GLY A 401 16.10 -1.14 14.92
N ALA A 402 16.86 -0.78 15.94
CA ALA A 402 17.40 0.57 16.15
C ALA A 402 18.75 0.79 15.41
N PRO A 403 18.89 1.80 14.52
CA PRO A 403 20.15 2.08 13.82
C PRO A 403 21.24 2.64 14.74
N SER A 404 22.49 2.30 14.48
CA SER A 404 23.67 2.85 15.13
C SER A 404 23.84 4.36 14.88
N GLU A 405 24.55 5.05 15.79
CA GLU A 405 24.90 6.47 15.62
C GLU A 405 25.73 6.75 14.35
N SER A 406 26.53 5.76 13.91
CA SER A 406 27.33 5.87 12.69
C SER A 406 26.47 5.81 11.43
N ALA A 407 25.42 4.97 11.43
CA ALA A 407 24.45 4.95 10.37
C ALA A 407 23.58 6.21 10.39
N LEU A 408 23.08 6.65 11.57
CA LEU A 408 22.31 7.89 11.72
C LEU A 408 23.07 9.10 11.14
N LYS A 409 24.35 9.27 11.47
CA LYS A 409 25.21 10.34 10.89
C LYS A 409 25.30 10.24 9.37
N SER A 410 25.45 9.04 8.83
CA SER A 410 25.61 8.80 7.38
C SER A 410 24.28 9.02 6.64
N ILE A 411 23.16 8.58 7.21
CA ILE A 411 21.80 8.83 6.72
C ILE A 411 21.51 10.33 6.74
N ALA A 412 21.73 11.01 7.87
CA ALA A 412 21.54 12.46 8.02
C ALA A 412 22.33 13.29 7.01
N LYS A 413 23.61 12.93 6.77
CA LYS A 413 24.45 13.57 5.75
C LYS A 413 23.89 13.36 4.34
N THR A 414 23.39 12.15 4.04
CA THR A 414 22.80 11.82 2.74
C THR A 414 21.47 12.52 2.50
N VAL A 415 20.59 12.55 3.50
CA VAL A 415 19.35 13.36 3.48
C VAL A 415 19.69 14.83 3.26
N SER A 416 20.72 15.35 3.93
CA SER A 416 21.15 16.75 3.79
C SER A 416 21.63 17.08 2.37
N ALA A 417 22.38 16.19 1.73
CA ALA A 417 22.85 16.35 0.35
C ALA A 417 21.70 16.30 -0.68
N LEU A 418 20.71 15.45 -0.44
CA LEU A 418 19.57 15.21 -1.36
C LEU A 418 18.35 16.11 -1.12
N TYR A 419 18.32 16.83 0.01
CA TYR A 419 17.25 17.74 0.40
C TYR A 419 16.80 18.72 -0.70
N PRO A 420 17.68 19.30 -1.54
CA PRO A 420 17.26 20.21 -2.61
C PRO A 420 16.41 19.56 -3.72
N PHE A 421 16.51 18.25 -3.90
CA PHE A 421 16.01 17.56 -5.10
C PHE A 421 14.71 16.78 -4.86
N TRP A 422 14.46 16.32 -3.62
CA TRP A 422 13.35 15.41 -3.30
C TRP A 422 12.39 16.01 -2.27
N THR A 423 11.14 16.21 -2.65
CA THR A 423 10.12 16.84 -1.79
C THR A 423 9.69 15.94 -0.64
N SER A 424 9.83 14.62 -0.79
CA SER A 424 9.69 13.62 0.27
C SER A 424 10.71 13.79 1.40
N LEU A 425 11.94 14.22 1.09
CA LEU A 425 12.96 14.53 2.10
C LEU A 425 12.72 15.92 2.73
N GLN A 426 12.14 16.85 1.97
CA GLN A 426 11.74 18.19 2.44
C GLN A 426 10.58 18.17 3.46
N THR A 427 9.96 17.01 3.70
CA THR A 427 9.10 16.80 4.86
C THR A 427 9.84 17.05 6.17
N LEU A 428 11.16 16.80 6.26
CA LEU A 428 11.96 17.05 7.47
C LEU A 428 12.28 18.56 7.59
N GLU A 429 11.98 19.16 8.74
CA GLU A 429 12.21 20.60 8.97
C GLU A 429 13.65 20.93 9.37
N GLY A 430 14.37 19.94 9.93
CA GLY A 430 15.70 20.11 10.52
C GLY A 430 15.68 20.66 11.94
N GLY A 431 16.87 20.96 12.44
CA GLY A 431 17.11 21.33 13.85
C GLY A 431 17.45 20.12 14.73
N PRO A 432 17.76 20.36 16.02
CA PRO A 432 18.17 19.31 16.93
C PRO A 432 17.01 18.38 17.30
N LEU A 433 17.27 17.07 17.25
CA LEU A 433 16.45 16.03 17.85
C LEU A 433 17.15 15.51 19.11
N SER A 434 16.40 14.85 20.00
CA SER A 434 16.98 14.33 21.24
C SER A 434 17.99 13.21 21.00
N GLU A 435 19.08 13.24 21.75
CA GLU A 435 20.13 12.20 21.81
C GLU A 435 20.09 11.41 23.13
N ALA A 436 18.98 11.48 23.89
CA ALA A 436 18.80 10.73 25.14
C ALA A 436 18.98 9.21 24.96
N GLU A 437 19.19 8.45 26.04
CA GLU A 437 19.15 6.98 25.94
C GLU A 437 17.75 6.54 25.46
N PRO A 438 17.63 5.81 24.33
CA PRO A 438 16.35 5.37 23.79
C PRO A 438 15.76 4.22 24.63
N LEU A 439 14.51 3.87 24.33
CA LEU A 439 13.88 2.66 24.85
C LEU A 439 14.62 1.39 24.41
N PRO A 440 14.48 0.27 25.15
CA PRO A 440 15.09 -1.00 24.74
C PRO A 440 14.53 -1.50 23.41
N SER A 441 15.37 -1.62 22.39
CA SER A 441 14.99 -2.30 21.14
C SER A 441 15.14 -3.81 21.31
N ALA A 442 14.01 -4.50 21.39
CA ALA A 442 13.94 -5.95 21.60
C ALA A 442 14.18 -6.73 20.29
N VAL A 443 14.50 -8.02 20.43
CA VAL A 443 14.65 -8.96 19.32
C VAL A 443 13.67 -10.12 19.53
N CYS A 444 12.94 -10.52 18.48
CA CYS A 444 12.07 -11.69 18.54
C CYS A 444 12.86 -12.94 18.15
N VAL A 445 12.96 -13.93 19.05
CA VAL A 445 13.59 -15.21 18.70
C VAL A 445 12.60 -16.09 17.93
N GLU A 446 12.92 -16.39 16.68
CA GLU A 446 12.09 -17.24 15.83
C GLU A 446 12.11 -18.70 16.30
N LYS A 447 10.93 -19.30 16.51
CA LYS A 447 10.78 -20.76 16.49
C LYS A 447 10.55 -21.20 15.05
N LEU A 448 11.37 -22.13 14.58
CA LEU A 448 11.33 -22.64 13.22
C LEU A 448 10.05 -23.48 12.97
N GLU A 449 8.95 -22.82 12.65
CA GLU A 449 7.66 -23.45 12.35
C GLU A 449 7.32 -23.35 10.86
N SER A 450 6.69 -24.40 10.32
CA SER A 450 6.43 -24.55 8.88
C SER A 450 5.59 -23.41 8.31
N SER A 451 6.09 -22.77 7.25
CA SER A 451 5.46 -21.62 6.57
C SER A 451 4.16 -21.99 5.85
N VAL A 452 3.04 -21.98 6.57
CA VAL A 452 1.69 -21.93 6.01
C VAL A 452 1.38 -20.47 5.62
N LYS A 453 1.09 -20.21 4.34
CA LYS A 453 0.76 -18.87 3.80
C LYS A 453 -0.73 -18.51 3.85
N VAL A 454 -1.50 -19.15 4.72
CA VAL A 454 -2.96 -19.02 4.68
C VAL A 454 -3.36 -17.70 5.34
N THR A 455 -4.23 -16.95 4.67
CA THR A 455 -4.92 -15.78 5.24
C THR A 455 -6.24 -16.22 5.84
N GLY A 456 -6.46 -15.91 7.12
CA GLY A 456 -7.74 -16.10 7.80
C GLY A 456 -8.75 -15.01 7.45
N LEU A 457 -10.02 -15.36 7.29
CA LEU A 457 -11.12 -14.40 7.11
C LEU A 457 -12.28 -14.79 8.04
N VAL A 458 -12.67 -13.87 8.93
CA VAL A 458 -13.88 -13.99 9.75
C VAL A 458 -14.93 -12.95 9.37
N TYR A 459 -16.17 -13.43 9.27
CA TYR A 459 -17.39 -12.65 9.05
C TYR A 459 -18.57 -13.47 9.57
N ASP A 460 -19.60 -12.81 10.09
CA ASP A 460 -20.85 -13.44 10.51
C ASP A 460 -22.01 -12.48 10.29
N GLU A 461 -23.05 -12.91 9.56
CA GLU A 461 -24.19 -12.05 9.23
C GLU A 461 -24.99 -11.62 10.47
N ARG A 462 -24.91 -12.34 11.60
CA ARG A 462 -25.59 -11.97 12.85
C ARG A 462 -25.12 -10.63 13.41
N MET A 463 -23.90 -10.19 13.08
CA MET A 463 -23.42 -8.84 13.42
C MET A 463 -24.22 -7.73 12.72
N MET A 464 -25.07 -8.05 11.74
CA MET A 464 -26.01 -7.09 11.12
C MET A 464 -27.26 -6.81 11.96
N GLU A 465 -27.57 -7.61 12.99
CA GLU A 465 -28.80 -7.49 13.77
C GLU A 465 -28.84 -6.20 14.61
N HIS A 466 -27.67 -5.66 14.99
CA HIS A 466 -27.54 -4.35 15.62
C HIS A 466 -27.87 -3.21 14.66
N HIS A 467 -28.89 -2.40 14.94
CA HIS A 467 -29.31 -1.28 14.09
C HIS A 467 -29.94 -0.14 14.88
N ASN A 468 -29.94 1.07 14.31
CA ASN A 468 -30.61 2.22 14.92
C ASN A 468 -32.11 2.14 14.65
N MET A 469 -32.93 2.14 15.71
CA MET A 469 -34.39 2.00 15.63
C MET A 469 -35.12 3.33 15.40
N TRP A 470 -34.40 4.47 15.40
CA TRP A 470 -34.97 5.82 15.37
C TRP A 470 -34.47 6.65 14.19
N ASP A 471 -33.19 6.53 13.85
CA ASP A 471 -32.60 7.16 12.67
C ASP A 471 -32.16 6.11 11.66
N SER A 472 -32.90 5.99 10.55
CA SER A 472 -32.59 5.12 9.42
C SER A 472 -31.46 5.63 8.53
N HIS A 473 -31.00 6.87 8.71
CA HIS A 473 -29.90 7.48 7.98
C HIS A 473 -28.58 7.45 8.77
N HIS A 474 -28.57 6.80 9.94
CA HIS A 474 -27.40 6.67 10.77
C HIS A 474 -26.26 5.96 10.01
N VAL A 475 -25.09 6.59 9.98
CA VAL A 475 -23.95 6.21 9.11
C VAL A 475 -23.38 4.81 9.38
N GLU A 476 -23.38 4.36 10.64
CA GLU A 476 -22.95 3.01 11.01
C GLU A 476 -24.06 1.99 10.68
N LEU A 477 -24.14 1.62 9.39
CA LEU A 477 -25.18 0.74 8.84
C LEU A 477 -24.80 -0.74 8.92
N PRO A 478 -25.75 -1.67 9.18
CA PRO A 478 -25.54 -3.11 9.03
C PRO A 478 -24.97 -3.53 7.66
N GLN A 479 -25.33 -2.81 6.61
CA GLN A 479 -24.90 -3.06 5.24
C GLN A 479 -23.38 -2.90 5.05
N ARG A 480 -22.66 -2.23 5.97
CA ARG A 480 -21.19 -2.05 5.90
C ARG A 480 -20.49 -3.40 5.75
N ILE A 481 -20.67 -4.29 6.71
CA ILE A 481 -20.02 -5.62 6.70
C ILE A 481 -20.49 -6.51 5.55
N PHE A 482 -21.78 -6.44 5.19
CA PHE A 482 -22.33 -7.21 4.07
C PHE A 482 -21.74 -6.78 2.72
N ARG A 483 -21.63 -5.47 2.46
CA ARG A 483 -21.08 -4.96 1.19
C ARG A 483 -19.59 -5.27 1.06
N ILE A 484 -18.83 -5.15 2.15
CA ILE A 484 -17.43 -5.57 2.20
C ILE A 484 -17.31 -7.06 1.85
N PHE A 485 -18.07 -7.92 2.55
CA PHE A 485 -18.03 -9.36 2.35
C PHE A 485 -18.45 -9.79 0.93
N SER A 486 -19.56 -9.26 0.43
CA SER A 486 -20.03 -9.49 -0.95
C SER A 486 -18.97 -9.10 -1.96
N HIS A 487 -18.26 -7.98 -1.76
CA HIS A 487 -17.19 -7.57 -2.68
C HIS A 487 -15.95 -8.49 -2.59
N HIS A 488 -15.66 -9.07 -1.43
CA HIS A 488 -14.63 -10.11 -1.31
C HIS A 488 -15.04 -11.43 -2.01
N GLU A 489 -16.34 -11.74 -2.08
CA GLU A 489 -16.86 -12.87 -2.87
C GLU A 489 -16.80 -12.56 -4.37
N ASP A 490 -17.24 -11.38 -4.81
CA ASP A 490 -17.20 -10.94 -6.21
C ASP A 490 -15.77 -10.96 -6.80
N LEU A 491 -14.76 -10.64 -5.98
CA LEU A 491 -13.34 -10.65 -6.35
C LEU A 491 -12.65 -12.01 -6.14
N GLY A 492 -13.37 -13.04 -5.68
CA GLY A 492 -12.80 -14.36 -5.39
C GLY A 492 -11.77 -14.38 -4.25
N LEU A 493 -11.70 -13.33 -3.43
CA LEU A 493 -10.80 -13.27 -2.27
C LEU A 493 -11.25 -14.22 -1.17
N VAL A 494 -12.56 -14.41 -1.03
CA VAL A 494 -13.17 -15.36 -0.09
C VAL A 494 -12.64 -16.78 -0.29
N ASP A 495 -12.63 -17.30 -1.52
CA ASP A 495 -12.23 -18.67 -1.83
C ASP A 495 -10.72 -18.91 -1.65
N ARG A 496 -9.94 -17.82 -1.61
CA ARG A 496 -8.49 -17.82 -1.36
C ARG A 496 -8.15 -17.74 0.13
N CYS A 497 -9.09 -17.33 0.98
CA CYS A 497 -8.91 -17.25 2.43
C CYS A 497 -9.46 -18.49 3.13
N GLN A 498 -8.86 -18.85 4.28
CA GLN A 498 -9.46 -19.80 5.19
C GLN A 498 -10.54 -19.09 6.04
N ARG A 499 -11.79 -19.56 5.93
CA ARG A 499 -12.87 -19.11 6.81
C ARG A 499 -12.58 -19.51 8.26
N ILE A 500 -12.57 -18.54 9.15
CA ILE A 500 -12.46 -18.74 10.61
C ILE A 500 -13.85 -18.48 11.22
N PRO A 501 -14.39 -19.39 12.06
CA PRO A 501 -15.71 -19.21 12.64
C PRO A 501 -15.72 -18.11 13.72
N ALA A 502 -16.70 -17.22 13.64
CA ALA A 502 -16.98 -16.27 14.71
C ALA A 502 -17.53 -16.98 15.94
N ARG A 503 -17.16 -16.48 17.13
CA ARG A 503 -17.70 -16.91 18.42
C ARG A 503 -18.08 -15.69 19.26
N LEU A 504 -18.81 -15.91 20.34
CA LEU A 504 -19.03 -14.88 21.35
C LEU A 504 -17.77 -14.77 22.23
N ALA A 505 -17.38 -13.54 22.57
CA ALA A 505 -16.51 -13.26 23.70
C ALA A 505 -17.21 -13.66 25.02
N THR A 506 -16.45 -14.14 25.99
CA THR A 506 -16.96 -14.38 27.36
C THR A 506 -16.89 -13.11 28.21
N GLU A 507 -17.62 -13.07 29.33
CA GLU A 507 -17.53 -11.94 30.28
C GLU A 507 -16.14 -11.83 30.92
N ASP A 508 -15.44 -12.95 31.12
CA ASP A 508 -14.05 -12.97 31.59
C ASP A 508 -13.08 -12.39 30.54
N GLU A 509 -13.32 -12.65 29.25
CA GLU A 509 -12.56 -12.04 28.16
C GLU A 509 -12.84 -10.54 28.04
N LEU A 510 -14.09 -10.09 28.19
CA LEU A 510 -14.42 -8.65 28.23
C LEU A 510 -13.75 -7.94 29.42
N ALA A 511 -13.64 -8.61 30.57
CA ALA A 511 -13.03 -8.09 31.78
C ALA A 511 -11.50 -7.87 31.65
N LEU A 512 -10.87 -8.31 30.56
CA LEU A 512 -9.47 -7.99 30.23
C LEU A 512 -9.25 -6.48 30.00
N CYS A 513 -10.27 -5.75 29.55
CA CYS A 513 -10.19 -4.30 29.31
C CYS A 513 -11.30 -3.50 30.00
N HIS A 514 -12.49 -4.06 30.21
CA HIS A 514 -13.67 -3.31 30.66
C HIS A 514 -14.06 -3.58 32.11
N GLY A 515 -14.59 -2.55 32.77
CA GLY A 515 -15.15 -2.67 34.12
C GLY A 515 -16.42 -3.52 34.16
N SER A 516 -16.60 -4.25 35.25
CA SER A 516 -17.76 -5.14 35.44
C SER A 516 -19.10 -4.40 35.43
N GLU A 517 -19.15 -3.13 35.84
CA GLU A 517 -20.35 -2.29 35.79
C GLU A 517 -20.73 -1.93 34.34
N HIS A 518 -19.77 -1.59 33.49
CA HIS A 518 -20.00 -1.35 32.06
C HIS A 518 -20.45 -2.64 31.35
N ILE A 519 -19.74 -3.76 31.58
CA ILE A 519 -20.13 -5.07 31.05
C ILE A 519 -21.55 -5.44 31.46
N ALA A 520 -21.91 -5.30 32.75
CA ALA A 520 -23.25 -5.58 33.24
C ALA A 520 -24.32 -4.64 32.65
N THR A 521 -23.99 -3.37 32.47
CA THR A 521 -24.88 -2.36 31.87
C THR A 521 -25.18 -2.71 30.42
N ILE A 522 -24.16 -2.92 29.58
CA ILE A 522 -24.36 -3.30 28.17
C ILE A 522 -25.02 -4.68 28.06
N LYS A 523 -24.67 -5.66 28.90
CA LYS A 523 -25.35 -6.96 28.95
C LYS A 523 -26.85 -6.84 29.24
N SER A 524 -27.26 -5.89 30.09
CA SER A 524 -28.67 -5.70 30.45
C SER A 524 -29.54 -5.16 29.29
N THR A 525 -28.93 -4.58 28.25
CA THR A 525 -29.66 -3.97 27.11
C THR A 525 -30.46 -4.99 26.30
N GLU A 526 -30.02 -6.26 26.27
CA GLU A 526 -30.73 -7.35 25.59
C GLU A 526 -32.21 -7.47 26.03
N GLN A 527 -32.47 -7.18 27.31
CA GLN A 527 -33.79 -7.32 27.93
C GLN A 527 -34.57 -6.00 28.02
N MET A 528 -33.97 -4.87 27.62
CA MET A 528 -34.60 -3.55 27.68
C MET A 528 -35.67 -3.34 26.60
N LYS A 529 -36.60 -2.40 26.84
CA LYS A 529 -37.56 -1.97 25.83
C LYS A 529 -36.94 -0.85 24.98
N PRO A 530 -37.38 -0.64 23.73
CA PRO A 530 -36.80 0.38 22.86
C PRO A 530 -36.67 1.77 23.51
N ARG A 531 -37.68 2.26 24.24
CA ARG A 531 -37.57 3.58 24.91
C ARG A 531 -36.48 3.65 25.98
N ASP A 532 -36.22 2.55 26.68
CA ASP A 532 -35.17 2.48 27.68
C ASP A 532 -33.79 2.42 26.99
N LEU A 533 -33.70 1.72 25.84
CA LEU A 533 -32.52 1.67 24.97
C LEU A 533 -32.17 3.03 24.36
N ASN A 534 -33.16 3.83 23.91
CA ASN A 534 -32.91 5.18 23.42
C ASN A 534 -32.31 6.04 24.53
N ARG A 535 -32.95 6.05 25.71
CA ARG A 535 -32.51 6.86 26.85
C ARG A 535 -31.10 6.48 27.28
N LEU A 536 -30.77 5.19 27.33
CA LEU A 536 -29.42 4.74 27.65
C LEU A 536 -28.42 5.10 26.54
N GLY A 537 -28.81 5.08 25.26
CA GLY A 537 -27.98 5.61 24.17
C GLY A 537 -27.68 7.10 24.34
N ASP A 538 -28.70 7.88 24.72
CA ASP A 538 -28.58 9.34 25.00
C ASP A 538 -27.70 9.65 26.23
N GLU A 539 -27.41 8.67 27.10
CA GLU A 539 -26.50 8.81 28.24
C GLU A 539 -25.01 8.72 27.82
N TYR A 540 -24.71 8.25 26.60
CA TYR A 540 -23.38 8.10 26.01
C TYR A 540 -23.14 9.06 24.84
N ASN A 541 -21.87 9.34 24.52
CA ASN A 541 -21.52 10.19 23.36
C ASN A 541 -21.59 9.37 22.05
N SER A 542 -22.50 9.75 21.14
CA SER A 542 -22.65 9.15 19.82
C SER A 542 -22.82 7.63 19.83
N ILE A 543 -23.74 7.12 20.67
CA ILE A 543 -24.11 5.71 20.76
C ILE A 543 -25.60 5.55 20.49
N TYR A 544 -25.96 4.51 19.74
CA TYR A 544 -27.33 4.03 19.58
C TYR A 544 -27.39 2.56 19.98
N ILE A 545 -28.46 2.14 20.67
CA ILE A 545 -28.53 0.78 21.24
C ILE A 545 -29.79 0.05 20.77
N SER A 546 -29.61 -1.22 20.44
CA SER A 546 -30.63 -2.20 20.07
C SER A 546 -30.52 -3.44 20.96
N LYS A 547 -31.54 -4.30 20.96
CA LYS A 547 -31.51 -5.53 21.77
C LYS A 547 -30.32 -6.44 21.45
N GLU A 548 -29.97 -6.54 20.18
CA GLU A 548 -28.88 -7.41 19.73
C GLU A 548 -27.50 -6.72 19.76
N SER A 549 -27.41 -5.45 20.17
CA SER A 549 -26.13 -4.70 20.27
C SER A 549 -25.09 -5.43 21.11
N TYR A 550 -25.48 -5.94 22.28
CA TYR A 550 -24.58 -6.70 23.15
C TYR A 550 -24.06 -7.97 22.45
N LYS A 551 -24.94 -8.78 21.85
CA LYS A 551 -24.54 -10.00 21.13
C LYS A 551 -23.64 -9.70 19.92
N CYS A 552 -23.94 -8.63 19.17
CA CYS A 552 -23.10 -8.22 18.04
C CYS A 552 -21.71 -7.80 18.51
N ALA A 553 -21.61 -7.04 19.60
CA ALA A 553 -20.31 -6.66 20.20
C ALA A 553 -19.53 -7.88 20.74
N LEU A 554 -20.22 -8.86 21.35
CA LEU A 554 -19.61 -10.14 21.73
C LEU A 554 -19.10 -10.92 20.51
N LEU A 555 -19.83 -10.92 19.39
CA LEU A 555 -19.40 -11.58 18.14
C LEU A 555 -18.20 -10.86 17.52
N ALA A 556 -18.18 -9.53 17.50
CA ALA A 556 -17.07 -8.74 16.97
C ALA A 556 -15.76 -9.03 17.71
N ALA A 557 -15.79 -8.99 19.05
CA ALA A 557 -14.64 -9.33 19.89
C ALA A 557 -14.23 -10.80 19.74
N GLY A 558 -15.16 -11.74 19.91
CA GLY A 558 -14.87 -13.18 19.84
C GLY A 558 -14.41 -13.66 18.46
N ALA A 559 -14.89 -13.04 17.38
CA ALA A 559 -14.37 -13.24 16.02
C ALA A 559 -12.89 -12.87 15.91
N CYS A 560 -12.50 -11.70 16.42
CA CYS A 560 -11.10 -11.26 16.40
C CYS A 560 -10.20 -12.15 17.27
N PHE A 561 -10.70 -12.62 18.42
CA PHE A 561 -9.99 -13.60 19.26
C PHE A 561 -9.74 -14.91 18.52
N SER A 562 -10.73 -15.45 17.80
CA SER A 562 -10.55 -16.66 16.99
C SER A 562 -9.46 -16.47 15.93
N VAL A 563 -9.41 -15.32 15.23
CA VAL A 563 -8.36 -15.08 14.22
C VAL A 563 -6.99 -14.90 14.87
N ALA A 564 -6.89 -14.14 15.96
CA ALA A 564 -5.63 -13.97 16.70
C ALA A 564 -5.11 -15.32 17.23
N GLN A 565 -5.99 -16.20 17.72
CA GLN A 565 -5.64 -17.56 18.11
C GLN A 565 -5.13 -18.38 16.92
N SER A 566 -5.82 -18.36 15.77
CA SER A 566 -5.36 -19.05 14.55
C SER A 566 -4.02 -18.53 14.04
N ILE A 567 -3.72 -17.23 14.20
CA ILE A 567 -2.41 -16.63 13.85
C ILE A 567 -1.31 -17.13 14.80
N LEU A 568 -1.54 -17.04 16.12
CA LEU A 568 -0.54 -17.37 17.14
C LEU A 568 -0.30 -18.88 17.30
N THR A 569 -1.26 -19.71 16.87
CA THR A 569 -1.10 -21.17 16.79
C THR A 569 -0.56 -21.66 15.42
N GLY A 570 -0.24 -20.75 14.50
CA GLY A 570 0.31 -21.08 13.19
C GLY A 570 -0.67 -21.71 12.19
N GLN A 571 -1.97 -21.75 12.51
CA GLN A 571 -3.01 -22.26 11.62
C GLN A 571 -3.17 -21.36 10.37
N VAL A 572 -3.08 -20.05 10.57
CA VAL A 572 -3.01 -19.03 9.50
C VAL A 572 -1.82 -18.11 9.78
N ARG A 573 -1.31 -17.40 8.78
CA ARG A 573 -0.20 -16.45 8.95
C ARG A 573 -0.69 -15.08 9.39
N ASN A 574 -1.75 -14.62 8.76
CA ASN A 574 -2.36 -13.31 8.93
C ASN A 574 -3.88 -13.45 8.78
N GLY A 575 -4.63 -12.37 8.98
CA GLY A 575 -6.07 -12.43 8.74
C GLY A 575 -6.79 -11.09 8.75
N VAL A 576 -8.07 -11.17 8.42
CA VAL A 576 -8.99 -10.04 8.29
C VAL A 576 -10.31 -10.35 8.99
N ALA A 577 -10.83 -9.38 9.74
CA ALA A 577 -12.05 -9.47 10.52
C ALA A 577 -13.06 -8.41 10.05
N ILE A 578 -14.07 -8.87 9.32
CA ILE A 578 -15.18 -8.04 8.80
C ILE A 578 -16.26 -8.02 9.89
N VAL A 579 -16.05 -7.19 10.91
CA VAL A 579 -16.83 -7.17 12.17
C VAL A 579 -17.58 -5.85 12.38
N ARG A 580 -18.65 -5.88 13.18
CA ARG A 580 -19.31 -4.69 13.75
C ARG A 580 -20.13 -5.06 15.01
N PRO A 581 -20.42 -4.13 15.93
CA PRO A 581 -20.00 -2.72 15.98
C PRO A 581 -18.47 -2.54 16.11
N PRO A 582 -17.94 -1.34 15.83
CA PRO A 582 -16.53 -1.00 16.06
C PRO A 582 -16.17 -1.00 17.57
N GLY A 583 -14.89 -0.80 17.88
CA GLY A 583 -14.34 -0.85 19.24
C GLY A 583 -13.43 0.29 19.68
N HIS A 584 -12.66 0.95 18.81
CA HIS A 584 -11.52 1.79 19.23
C HIS A 584 -11.85 3.00 20.13
N HIS A 585 -13.08 3.53 20.11
CA HIS A 585 -13.55 4.59 21.00
C HIS A 585 -14.05 4.09 22.37
N ALA A 586 -14.29 2.79 22.55
CA ALA A 586 -14.85 2.25 23.79
C ALA A 586 -13.81 2.28 24.91
N GLU A 587 -14.17 2.93 26.01
CA GLU A 587 -13.36 3.08 27.22
C GLU A 587 -13.53 1.90 28.17
N ARG A 588 -12.72 1.86 29.22
CA ARG A 588 -12.84 0.88 30.32
C ARG A 588 -14.28 0.80 30.86
N ASP A 589 -14.91 1.94 31.14
CA ASP A 589 -16.18 2.02 31.86
C ASP A 589 -17.31 2.75 31.08
N THR A 590 -17.12 3.07 29.80
CA THR A 590 -18.15 3.73 28.98
C THR A 590 -18.08 3.37 27.50
N ALA A 591 -19.26 3.31 26.86
CA ALA A 591 -19.39 3.29 25.41
C ALA A 591 -19.20 4.71 24.82
N CYS A 592 -18.72 4.82 23.59
CA CYS A 592 -18.52 6.08 22.87
C CYS A 592 -18.38 5.82 21.37
N GLY A 593 -18.84 6.74 20.50
CA GLY A 593 -18.50 6.73 19.07
C GLY A 593 -18.85 5.43 18.34
N PHE A 594 -20.08 4.94 18.51
CA PHE A 594 -20.57 3.64 18.02
C PHE A 594 -19.91 2.39 18.65
N CYS A 595 -18.88 2.55 19.49
CA CYS A 595 -18.13 1.47 20.11
C CYS A 595 -18.68 1.07 21.49
N PHE A 596 -18.86 -0.23 21.71
CA PHE A 596 -19.34 -0.80 22.98
C PHE A 596 -18.23 -1.43 23.82
N PHE A 597 -17.37 -2.22 23.18
CA PHE A 597 -16.20 -2.87 23.77
C PHE A 597 -15.03 -2.68 22.80
N ASN A 598 -13.82 -2.49 23.32
CA ASN A 598 -12.66 -2.20 22.50
C ASN A 598 -12.09 -3.50 21.92
N THR A 599 -12.63 -3.89 20.76
CA THR A 599 -12.29 -5.11 20.03
C THR A 599 -10.78 -5.28 19.81
N ALA A 600 -10.07 -4.22 19.39
CA ALA A 600 -8.63 -4.27 19.17
C ALA A 600 -7.86 -4.46 20.49
N ALA A 601 -8.16 -3.67 21.54
CA ALA A 601 -7.50 -3.77 22.83
C ALA A 601 -7.75 -5.12 23.52
N LEU A 602 -8.99 -5.59 23.50
CA LEU A 602 -9.37 -6.92 23.98
C LEU A 602 -8.63 -8.02 23.22
N THR A 603 -8.43 -7.87 21.91
CA THR A 603 -7.69 -8.86 21.10
C THR A 603 -6.22 -8.89 21.48
N ALA A 604 -5.60 -7.75 21.79
CA ALA A 604 -4.22 -7.68 22.30
C ALA A 604 -4.10 -8.37 23.67
N ARG A 605 -5.01 -8.10 24.61
CA ARG A 605 -5.02 -8.78 25.93
C ARG A 605 -5.31 -10.27 25.83
N TYR A 606 -6.22 -10.68 24.96
CA TYR A 606 -6.52 -12.09 24.68
C TYR A 606 -5.28 -12.80 24.12
N ALA A 607 -4.62 -12.21 23.12
CA ALA A 607 -3.36 -12.71 22.57
C ALA A 607 -2.29 -12.88 23.65
N GLN A 608 -2.07 -11.86 24.48
CA GLN A 608 -1.15 -11.93 25.64
C GLN A 608 -1.51 -13.08 26.59
N SER A 609 -2.78 -13.26 26.92
CA SER A 609 -3.25 -14.31 27.84
C SER A 609 -2.97 -15.74 27.35
N ILE A 610 -3.03 -15.99 26.04
CA ILE A 610 -2.77 -17.31 25.46
C ILE A 610 -1.28 -17.57 25.16
N THR A 611 -0.41 -16.57 25.30
CA THR A 611 1.04 -16.67 25.06
C THR A 611 1.92 -16.20 26.25
N HIS A 612 1.40 -16.31 27.48
CA HIS A 612 2.12 -16.01 28.74
C HIS A 612 2.46 -14.54 29.05
N ASN A 613 1.61 -13.59 28.66
CA ASN A 613 1.61 -12.17 29.08
C ASN A 613 2.85 -11.31 28.71
N THR A 614 3.84 -11.81 27.97
CA THR A 614 5.02 -11.04 27.54
C THR A 614 5.02 -10.66 26.06
N LEU A 615 3.94 -10.97 25.34
CA LEU A 615 3.82 -10.72 23.89
C LEU A 615 3.78 -9.22 23.60
N ARG A 616 4.72 -8.72 22.80
CA ARG A 616 4.69 -7.35 22.27
C ARG A 616 3.67 -7.23 21.14
N VAL A 617 2.65 -6.40 21.33
CA VAL A 617 1.60 -6.15 20.32
C VAL A 617 1.70 -4.72 19.81
N LEU A 618 1.73 -4.54 18.50
CA LEU A 618 1.51 -3.23 17.88
C LEU A 618 0.02 -3.11 17.56
N ILE A 619 -0.64 -2.05 18.02
CA ILE A 619 -1.95 -1.63 17.53
C ILE A 619 -1.74 -0.37 16.70
N LEU A 620 -1.97 -0.46 15.40
CA LEU A 620 -1.96 0.67 14.50
C LEU A 620 -3.39 1.07 14.15
N ASP A 621 -3.75 2.31 14.42
CA ASP A 621 -5.03 2.90 14.07
C ASP A 621 -4.88 3.88 12.90
N TRP A 622 -5.56 3.57 11.80
CA TRP A 622 -5.63 4.43 10.61
C TRP A 622 -7.04 4.97 10.34
N ASP A 623 -7.97 4.74 11.26
CA ASP A 623 -9.28 5.42 11.27
C ASP A 623 -9.06 6.94 11.31
N VAL A 624 -9.98 7.70 10.71
CA VAL A 624 -9.86 9.16 10.69
C VAL A 624 -10.08 9.78 12.07
N HIS A 625 -10.64 9.03 13.03
CA HIS A 625 -10.83 9.47 14.42
C HIS A 625 -9.76 8.87 15.33
N HIS A 626 -9.40 9.61 16.39
CA HIS A 626 -8.50 9.09 17.42
C HIS A 626 -9.22 8.02 18.25
N GLY A 627 -8.68 6.79 18.27
CA GLY A 627 -9.12 5.70 19.13
C GLY A 627 -8.79 5.94 20.62
N ASN A 628 -9.45 6.92 21.24
CA ASN A 628 -9.25 7.35 22.63
C ASN A 628 -9.27 6.19 23.63
N GLY A 629 -10.21 5.25 23.49
CA GLY A 629 -10.32 4.11 24.37
C GLY A 629 -9.10 3.19 24.29
N THR A 630 -8.55 3.01 23.09
CA THR A 630 -7.33 2.22 22.88
C THR A 630 -6.13 2.88 23.57
N GLN A 631 -5.97 4.19 23.39
CA GLN A 631 -4.92 4.97 24.08
C GLN A 631 -5.02 4.82 25.60
N HIS A 632 -6.20 5.05 26.20
CA HIS A 632 -6.35 5.02 27.66
C HIS A 632 -6.18 3.60 28.27
N ILE A 633 -6.51 2.54 27.54
CA ILE A 633 -6.33 1.15 28.00
C ILE A 633 -4.85 0.75 28.07
N PHE A 634 -3.98 1.35 27.23
CA PHE A 634 -2.54 1.04 27.16
C PHE A 634 -1.62 2.19 27.53
N GLU A 635 -2.15 3.32 28.01
CA GLU A 635 -1.37 4.55 28.28
C GLU A 635 -0.20 4.34 29.26
N ASP A 636 -0.36 3.41 30.20
CA ASP A 636 0.65 2.96 31.17
C ASP A 636 1.37 1.66 30.76
N ASP A 637 1.22 1.14 29.54
CA ASP A 637 1.73 -0.19 29.15
C ASP A 637 2.86 -0.13 28.11
N ASP A 638 3.97 -0.81 28.41
CA ASP A 638 5.15 -1.00 27.56
C ASP A 638 5.08 -2.28 26.71
N SER A 639 4.13 -3.17 27.01
CA SER A 639 3.91 -4.40 26.23
C SER A 639 3.05 -4.20 24.97
N VAL A 640 2.38 -3.06 24.86
CA VAL A 640 1.51 -2.71 23.71
C VAL A 640 1.88 -1.32 23.21
N LEU A 641 2.35 -1.24 21.98
CA LEU A 641 2.60 0.02 21.28
C LEU A 641 1.33 0.43 20.54
N TYR A 642 0.80 1.62 20.83
CA TYR A 642 -0.30 2.22 20.08
C TYR A 642 0.21 3.35 19.18
N ILE A 643 -0.19 3.34 17.91
CA ILE A 643 0.10 4.42 16.94
C ILE A 643 -1.22 4.80 16.25
N SER A 644 -1.55 6.09 16.15
CA SER A 644 -2.82 6.56 15.57
C SER A 644 -2.63 7.70 14.56
N LEU A 645 -3.24 7.59 13.37
CA LEU A 645 -3.20 8.58 12.28
C LEU A 645 -4.60 9.19 12.03
N HIS A 646 -4.94 10.21 12.80
CA HIS A 646 -6.31 10.73 12.88
C HIS A 646 -6.39 12.22 12.54
N ARG A 647 -7.58 12.66 12.14
CA ARG A 647 -7.94 14.07 12.04
C ARG A 647 -8.18 14.63 13.43
N TYR A 648 -7.47 15.71 13.74
CA TYR A 648 -7.50 16.39 15.04
C TYR A 648 -8.14 17.78 14.91
N ASP A 649 -7.77 18.53 13.86
CA ASP A 649 -8.17 19.94 13.66
C ASP A 649 -8.09 20.77 14.95
N GLU A 650 -6.93 20.73 15.62
CA GLU A 650 -6.65 21.49 16.86
C GLU A 650 -7.70 21.19 17.97
N GLY A 651 -8.02 19.91 18.17
CA GLY A 651 -8.99 19.44 19.18
C GLY A 651 -10.46 19.62 18.79
N THR A 652 -10.76 20.11 17.57
CA THR A 652 -12.14 20.39 17.13
C THR A 652 -12.79 19.27 16.33
N PHE A 653 -12.07 18.17 16.02
CA PHE A 653 -12.65 16.95 15.45
C PHE A 653 -12.95 15.92 16.55
N PHE A 654 -13.92 15.02 16.31
CA PHE A 654 -14.30 13.97 17.27
C PHE A 654 -13.10 13.06 17.58
N PRO A 655 -12.83 12.71 18.86
CA PRO A 655 -13.69 12.82 20.05
C PRO A 655 -13.61 14.15 20.83
N TYR A 656 -13.00 15.20 20.27
CA TYR A 656 -12.87 16.55 20.88
C TYR A 656 -12.00 16.60 22.14
N SER A 657 -10.95 15.77 22.23
CA SER A 657 -9.97 15.81 23.33
C SER A 657 -8.57 16.21 22.85
N GLU A 658 -7.86 16.95 23.71
CA GLU A 658 -6.41 17.22 23.60
C GLU A 658 -5.56 15.95 23.80
N ASP A 659 -6.17 14.84 24.24
CA ASP A 659 -5.53 13.52 24.38
C ASP A 659 -5.06 12.95 23.02
N ALA A 660 -5.62 13.44 21.91
CA ALA A 660 -5.23 13.06 20.55
C ALA A 660 -3.97 13.82 20.04
N ASP A 661 -3.43 14.79 20.77
CA ASP A 661 -2.31 15.58 20.27
C ASP A 661 -0.95 14.86 20.42
N TYR A 662 0.07 15.34 19.71
CA TYR A 662 1.39 14.69 19.59
C TYR A 662 2.24 14.72 20.87
N ASP A 663 1.87 15.52 21.88
CA ASP A 663 2.58 15.58 23.16
C ASP A 663 2.20 14.42 24.10
N LYS A 664 1.13 13.67 23.77
CA LYS A 664 0.62 12.53 24.54
C LYS A 664 1.39 11.26 24.20
N VAL A 665 2.66 11.23 24.65
CA VAL A 665 3.60 10.13 24.38
C VAL A 665 3.37 8.86 25.22
N GLY A 666 2.29 8.80 26.01
CA GLY A 666 2.06 7.78 27.04
C GLY A 666 2.59 8.21 28.41
N ARG A 667 2.32 7.40 29.45
CA ARG A 667 2.65 7.72 30.85
C ARG A 667 3.22 6.50 31.59
N GLY A 668 3.82 6.74 32.76
CA GLY A 668 4.40 5.67 33.58
C GLY A 668 5.43 4.85 32.81
N LYS A 669 5.29 3.51 32.83
CA LYS A 669 6.14 2.60 32.03
C LYS A 669 5.82 2.64 30.52
N GLY A 670 4.60 3.04 30.15
CA GLY A 670 4.15 3.23 28.75
C GLY A 670 4.65 4.52 28.10
N THR A 671 5.48 5.33 28.78
CA THR A 671 6.06 6.55 28.21
C THR A 671 6.94 6.22 26.99
N GLY A 672 6.56 6.76 25.83
CA GLY A 672 7.14 6.49 24.51
C GLY A 672 6.35 5.49 23.65
N TYR A 673 5.47 4.68 24.25
CA TYR A 673 4.71 3.60 23.61
C TYR A 673 3.30 4.02 23.12
N ASN A 674 2.94 5.29 23.22
CA ASN A 674 1.72 5.86 22.62
C ASN A 674 2.10 6.97 21.64
N VAL A 675 1.77 6.83 20.35
CA VAL A 675 2.18 7.75 19.28
C VAL A 675 0.97 8.30 18.54
N ASN A 676 0.67 9.59 18.73
CA ASN A 676 -0.38 10.28 17.99
C ASN A 676 0.20 11.05 16.80
N ILE A 677 -0.41 10.93 15.62
CA ILE A 677 -0.10 11.70 14.41
C ILE A 677 -1.31 12.58 14.05
N PRO A 678 -1.47 13.73 14.72
CA PRO A 678 -2.67 14.56 14.60
C PRO A 678 -2.67 15.40 13.31
N TRP A 679 -3.61 15.14 12.42
CA TRP A 679 -3.81 15.90 11.18
C TRP A 679 -4.70 17.12 11.40
N SER A 680 -4.23 18.30 10.97
CA SER A 680 -4.98 19.55 11.12
C SER A 680 -5.01 20.40 9.83
N ARG A 681 -6.11 21.16 9.68
CA ARG A 681 -6.35 22.23 8.69
C ARG A 681 -6.56 21.82 7.23
N ALA A 682 -6.24 20.59 6.85
CA ALA A 682 -6.28 20.13 5.46
C ALA A 682 -6.91 18.73 5.32
N LYS A 683 -7.34 18.40 4.09
CA LYS A 683 -7.84 17.08 3.72
C LYS A 683 -6.68 16.20 3.26
N MET A 684 -6.14 15.40 4.17
CA MET A 684 -5.00 14.53 3.88
C MET A 684 -5.40 13.38 2.93
N GLY A 685 -4.42 12.79 2.26
CA GLY A 685 -4.56 11.59 1.44
C GLY A 685 -3.27 10.79 1.41
N ASP A 686 -3.04 10.08 0.30
CA ASP A 686 -1.93 9.15 0.12
C ASP A 686 -0.54 9.73 0.47
N PRO A 687 -0.17 10.96 0.04
CA PRO A 687 1.17 11.48 0.31
C PRO A 687 1.45 11.69 1.80
N GLU A 688 0.46 12.19 2.55
CA GLU A 688 0.61 12.44 3.99
C GLU A 688 0.65 11.14 4.79
N TYR A 689 -0.20 10.16 4.44
CA TYR A 689 -0.20 8.84 5.10
C TYR A 689 1.08 8.06 4.80
N LEU A 690 1.58 8.07 3.56
CA LEU A 690 2.86 7.45 3.21
C LEU A 690 4.05 8.15 3.87
N ALA A 691 4.04 9.48 3.96
CA ALA A 691 5.06 10.23 4.69
C ALA A 691 5.06 9.90 6.20
N ALA A 692 3.88 9.82 6.83
CA ALA A 692 3.77 9.34 8.22
C ALA A 692 4.33 7.91 8.37
N PHE A 693 4.04 7.02 7.43
CA PHE A 693 4.54 5.64 7.48
C PHE A 693 6.07 5.57 7.39
N HIS A 694 6.69 6.23 6.41
CA HIS A 694 8.15 6.18 6.23
C HIS A 694 8.93 6.99 7.29
N HIS A 695 8.33 8.02 7.89
CA HIS A 695 9.01 8.90 8.85
C HIS A 695 8.72 8.60 10.31
N VAL A 696 7.59 7.97 10.64
CA VAL A 696 7.16 7.73 12.03
C VAL A 696 6.75 6.27 12.26
N VAL A 697 5.72 5.78 11.56
CA VAL A 697 5.08 4.49 11.90
C VAL A 697 6.05 3.32 11.75
N MET A 698 6.64 3.15 10.55
CA MET A 698 7.49 2.00 10.26
C MET A 698 8.85 2.03 10.98
N PRO A 699 9.49 3.19 11.23
CA PRO A 699 10.64 3.29 12.13
C PRO A 699 10.34 2.81 13.56
N ILE A 700 9.33 3.39 14.22
CA ILE A 700 8.96 3.04 15.61
C ILE A 700 8.54 1.56 15.70
N ALA A 701 7.67 1.11 14.79
CA ALA A 701 7.19 -0.26 14.75
C ALA A 701 8.32 -1.28 14.51
N ARG A 702 9.36 -0.93 13.75
CA ARG A 702 10.55 -1.77 13.57
C ARG A 702 11.39 -1.84 14.83
N GLU A 703 11.60 -0.71 15.50
CA GLU A 703 12.42 -0.61 16.71
C GLU A 703 11.79 -1.30 17.94
N PHE A 704 10.46 -1.28 18.03
CA PHE A 704 9.66 -2.01 19.03
C PHE A 704 9.65 -3.55 18.83
N ALA A 705 9.87 -4.01 17.59
CA ALA A 705 9.86 -5.42 17.20
C ALA A 705 8.62 -6.21 17.73
N PRO A 706 7.41 -5.92 17.22
CA PRO A 706 6.18 -6.61 17.64
C PRO A 706 6.18 -8.09 17.24
N GLU A 707 5.44 -8.89 18.01
CA GLU A 707 5.20 -10.33 17.79
C GLU A 707 3.81 -10.62 17.22
N LEU A 708 2.92 -9.62 17.28
CA LEU A 708 1.62 -9.53 16.60
C LEU A 708 1.35 -8.07 16.22
N VAL A 709 0.81 -7.83 15.02
CA VAL A 709 0.29 -6.51 14.60
C VAL A 709 -1.23 -6.60 14.49
N LEU A 710 -1.93 -5.72 15.19
CA LEU A 710 -3.35 -5.46 15.02
C LEU A 710 -3.51 -4.12 14.29
N VAL A 711 -4.42 -4.07 13.31
CA VAL A 711 -4.78 -2.82 12.63
C VAL A 711 -6.23 -2.50 12.97
N SER A 712 -6.44 -1.40 13.70
CA SER A 712 -7.73 -0.74 13.85
C SER A 712 -8.05 -0.06 12.52
N ALA A 713 -8.80 -0.77 11.68
CA ALA A 713 -8.91 -0.49 10.26
C ALA A 713 -10.17 0.30 9.93
N GLY A 714 -10.15 1.58 10.26
CA GLY A 714 -11.16 2.54 9.79
C GLY A 714 -10.93 2.94 8.33
N PHE A 715 -11.99 2.88 7.52
CA PHE A 715 -11.95 3.30 6.11
C PHE A 715 -12.70 4.62 5.88
N ASP A 716 -12.80 5.47 6.90
CA ASP A 716 -13.39 6.82 6.84
C ASP A 716 -12.37 7.94 6.56
N ALA A 717 -11.08 7.66 6.68
CA ALA A 717 -10.05 8.50 6.05
C ALA A 717 -10.06 8.37 4.50
N ALA A 718 -10.80 7.38 3.97
CA ALA A 718 -10.87 7.10 2.55
C ALA A 718 -11.61 8.18 1.75
N ARG A 719 -11.19 8.34 0.49
CA ARG A 719 -11.84 9.23 -0.48
C ARG A 719 -13.33 8.90 -0.60
N GLY A 720 -14.16 9.92 -0.40
CA GLY A 720 -15.61 9.83 -0.53
C GLY A 720 -16.36 9.44 0.75
N ASP A 721 -15.67 9.28 1.89
CA ASP A 721 -16.34 9.09 3.17
C ASP A 721 -17.08 10.36 3.64
N PRO A 722 -18.33 10.25 4.15
CA PRO A 722 -19.11 11.41 4.60
C PRO A 722 -18.61 12.06 5.89
N LEU A 723 -17.90 11.34 6.77
CA LEU A 723 -17.44 11.86 8.07
C LEU A 723 -16.01 12.43 7.98
N GLY A 724 -15.04 11.59 7.63
CA GLY A 724 -13.62 11.96 7.63
C GLY A 724 -13.29 13.05 6.60
N LYS A 725 -13.90 12.93 5.40
CA LYS A 725 -13.75 13.85 4.26
C LYS A 725 -12.31 14.00 3.75
N TYR A 726 -11.47 13.02 4.06
CA TYR A 726 -10.11 12.86 3.56
C TYR A 726 -10.11 12.16 2.19
N GLN A 727 -8.91 11.90 1.66
CA GLN A 727 -8.69 11.53 0.26
C GLN A 727 -7.81 10.29 0.10
N VAL A 728 -7.64 9.48 1.17
CA VAL A 728 -6.84 8.25 1.11
C VAL A 728 -7.49 7.27 0.12
N THR A 729 -6.71 6.73 -0.78
CA THR A 729 -7.19 5.81 -1.82
C THR A 729 -7.21 4.36 -1.34
N PRO A 730 -8.09 3.49 -1.90
CA PRO A 730 -8.02 2.04 -1.69
C PRO A 730 -6.62 1.46 -1.99
N GLU A 731 -5.97 2.00 -3.01
CA GLU A 731 -4.60 1.68 -3.38
C GLU A 731 -3.62 2.02 -2.25
N CYS A 732 -3.72 3.19 -1.63
CA CYS A 732 -2.89 3.54 -0.47
C CYS A 732 -3.06 2.55 0.68
N TYR A 733 -4.28 2.13 1.04
CA TYR A 733 -4.50 1.12 2.08
C TYR A 733 -3.82 -0.23 1.76
N ALA A 734 -3.69 -0.60 0.48
CA ALA A 734 -2.85 -1.73 0.08
C ALA A 734 -1.37 -1.48 0.43
N HIS A 735 -0.80 -0.32 0.07
CA HIS A 735 0.59 0.00 0.42
C HIS A 735 0.84 0.07 1.93
N LEU A 736 -0.11 0.59 2.72
CA LEU A 736 -0.01 0.60 4.18
C LEU A 736 0.02 -0.85 4.72
N THR A 737 -0.89 -1.71 4.25
CA THR A 737 -0.94 -3.15 4.61
C THR A 737 0.35 -3.87 4.20
N HIS A 738 0.85 -3.61 2.98
CA HIS A 738 2.09 -4.19 2.47
C HIS A 738 3.28 -3.85 3.35
N GLN A 739 3.44 -2.59 3.77
CA GLN A 739 4.55 -2.20 4.65
C GLN A 739 4.52 -2.97 6.00
N LEU A 740 3.34 -3.13 6.60
CA LEU A 740 3.16 -3.81 7.89
C LEU A 740 3.44 -5.31 7.84
N LEU A 741 3.25 -5.97 6.70
CA LEU A 741 3.58 -7.39 6.51
C LEU A 741 5.07 -7.73 6.68
N SER A 742 5.95 -6.71 6.74
CA SER A 742 7.37 -6.87 7.10
C SER A 742 7.63 -7.01 8.61
N LEU A 743 6.63 -6.81 9.46
CA LEU A 743 6.70 -6.88 10.92
C LEU A 743 6.11 -8.20 11.43
N ALA A 744 6.40 -8.54 12.69
CA ALA A 744 5.80 -9.69 13.39
C ALA A 744 5.84 -11.04 12.63
N ALA A 745 6.87 -11.26 11.81
CA ALA A 745 6.96 -12.38 10.87
C ALA A 745 5.71 -12.58 9.99
N GLY A 746 5.11 -11.47 9.53
CA GLY A 746 3.88 -11.43 8.74
C GLY A 746 2.57 -11.58 9.53
N ARG A 747 2.61 -11.64 10.87
CA ARG A 747 1.43 -11.81 11.74
C ARG A 747 0.65 -10.50 11.90
N VAL A 748 -0.17 -10.21 10.90
CA VAL A 748 -1.04 -9.02 10.84
C VAL A 748 -2.52 -9.44 10.91
N LEU A 749 -3.30 -8.80 11.78
CA LEU A 749 -4.76 -8.92 11.84
C LEU A 749 -5.41 -7.55 11.57
N VAL A 750 -6.16 -7.45 10.47
CA VAL A 750 -6.90 -6.25 10.07
C VAL A 750 -8.33 -6.33 10.62
N ILE A 751 -8.72 -5.40 11.50
CA ILE A 751 -10.01 -5.39 12.22
C ILE A 751 -10.83 -4.18 11.75
N LEU A 752 -12.03 -4.37 11.20
CA LEU A 752 -12.87 -3.25 10.76
C LEU A 752 -13.32 -2.36 11.93
N GLU A 753 -13.01 -1.06 11.84
CA GLU A 753 -13.48 -0.02 12.75
C GLU A 753 -14.50 0.89 12.02
N GLY A 754 -14.18 2.16 11.74
CA GLY A 754 -15.03 3.11 11.01
C GLY A 754 -15.06 2.94 9.48
N GLY A 755 -15.46 4.00 8.78
CA GLY A 755 -15.71 3.98 7.33
C GLY A 755 -17.18 3.72 6.98
N TYR A 756 -17.79 4.66 6.27
CA TYR A 756 -19.25 4.79 6.14
C TYR A 756 -19.72 4.93 4.67
N ASN A 757 -18.83 5.25 3.74
CA ASN A 757 -19.13 5.07 2.31
C ASN A 757 -19.02 3.59 1.91
N LEU A 758 -20.18 2.92 1.72
CA LEU A 758 -20.28 1.49 1.43
C LEU A 758 -19.42 1.01 0.24
N THR A 759 -19.19 1.84 -0.78
CA THR A 759 -18.32 1.49 -1.91
C THR A 759 -16.85 1.62 -1.51
N SER A 760 -16.47 2.75 -0.89
CA SER A 760 -15.09 3.03 -0.51
C SER A 760 -14.55 1.99 0.48
N ILE A 761 -15.32 1.67 1.54
CA ILE A 761 -14.91 0.66 2.53
C ILE A 761 -14.76 -0.74 1.92
N SER A 762 -15.63 -1.11 0.99
CA SER A 762 -15.59 -2.42 0.34
C SER A 762 -14.32 -2.57 -0.49
N THR A 763 -14.00 -1.56 -1.30
CA THR A 763 -12.78 -1.56 -2.14
C THR A 763 -11.52 -1.49 -1.29
N SER A 764 -11.44 -0.59 -0.31
CA SER A 764 -10.25 -0.43 0.55
C SER A 764 -9.96 -1.68 1.39
N MET A 765 -10.99 -2.32 1.97
CA MET A 765 -10.77 -3.54 2.75
C MET A 765 -10.41 -4.74 1.87
N ALA A 766 -10.98 -4.84 0.66
CA ALA A 766 -10.58 -5.86 -0.32
C ALA A 766 -9.13 -5.67 -0.79
N MET A 767 -8.67 -4.42 -0.93
CA MET A 767 -7.27 -4.09 -1.20
C MET A 767 -6.35 -4.55 -0.06
N CYS A 768 -6.72 -4.36 1.21
CA CYS A 768 -5.97 -4.92 2.34
C CYS A 768 -5.89 -6.45 2.26
N THR A 769 -7.01 -7.15 2.05
CA THR A 769 -7.04 -8.63 1.96
C THR A 769 -6.24 -9.16 0.78
N SER A 770 -6.23 -8.46 -0.36
CA SER A 770 -5.36 -8.75 -1.52
C SER A 770 -3.88 -8.79 -1.12
N MET A 771 -3.43 -7.82 -0.30
CA MET A 771 -2.05 -7.78 0.20
C MET A 771 -1.76 -8.89 1.22
N LEU A 772 -2.69 -9.19 2.13
CA LEU A 772 -2.54 -10.31 3.08
C LEU A 772 -2.35 -11.65 2.35
N LEU A 773 -3.01 -11.83 1.20
CA LEU A 773 -2.90 -12.99 0.30
C LEU A 773 -1.63 -13.00 -0.57
N GLY A 774 -0.74 -12.00 -0.46
CA GLY A 774 0.52 -11.94 -1.19
C GLY A 774 0.41 -11.53 -2.66
N ASP A 775 -0.67 -10.83 -3.04
CA ASP A 775 -0.79 -10.18 -4.35
C ASP A 775 0.16 -8.99 -4.51
N THR A 776 0.42 -8.57 -5.75
CA THR A 776 1.24 -7.39 -6.07
C THR A 776 0.57 -6.10 -5.58
N PRO A 777 1.28 -5.22 -4.84
CA PRO A 777 0.81 -3.87 -4.54
C PRO A 777 0.40 -3.12 -5.81
N PRO A 778 -0.70 -2.34 -5.78
CA PRO A 778 -1.21 -1.63 -6.95
C PRO A 778 -0.30 -0.47 -7.37
N LEU A 779 -0.63 0.18 -8.49
CA LEU A 779 0.02 1.45 -8.85
C LEU A 779 -0.67 2.60 -8.11
N LEU A 780 0.09 3.39 -7.34
CA LEU A 780 -0.40 4.63 -6.76
C LEU A 780 -0.60 5.72 -7.82
N PRO A 781 -1.59 6.62 -7.65
CA PRO A 781 -1.67 7.85 -8.44
C PRO A 781 -0.41 8.71 -8.22
N PRO A 782 -0.15 9.73 -9.06
CA PRO A 782 0.95 10.67 -8.84
C PRO A 782 0.87 11.28 -7.43
N LEU A 783 1.93 11.13 -6.64
CA LEU A 783 2.01 11.62 -5.27
C LEU A 783 2.53 13.07 -5.28
N PRO A 784 1.69 14.11 -5.07
CA PRO A 784 2.20 15.46 -4.85
C PRO A 784 2.94 15.54 -3.50
N PRO A 785 3.75 16.59 -3.27
CA PRO A 785 4.38 16.81 -1.97
C PRO A 785 3.34 16.86 -0.83
N PRO A 786 3.61 16.27 0.35
CA PRO A 786 2.72 16.33 1.49
C PRO A 786 2.32 17.76 1.86
N HIS A 787 1.07 17.95 2.25
CA HIS A 787 0.56 19.26 2.64
C HIS A 787 1.39 19.86 3.79
N PRO A 788 1.76 21.17 3.77
CA PRO A 788 2.66 21.74 4.79
C PRO A 788 2.21 21.57 6.24
N SER A 789 0.89 21.51 6.52
CA SER A 789 0.41 21.20 7.88
C SER A 789 0.67 19.75 8.31
N ALA A 790 0.64 18.79 7.38
CA ALA A 790 1.02 17.41 7.65
C ALA A 790 2.52 17.29 7.93
N SER A 791 3.38 17.99 7.18
CA SER A 791 4.82 18.06 7.48
C SER A 791 5.09 18.64 8.88
N ILE A 792 4.37 19.70 9.28
CA ILE A 792 4.45 20.24 10.65
C ILE A 792 4.04 19.19 11.69
N SER A 793 2.90 18.52 11.51
CA SER A 793 2.46 17.43 12.40
C SER A 793 3.52 16.33 12.52
N ILE A 794 4.05 15.82 11.40
CA ILE A 794 5.11 14.80 11.38
C ILE A 794 6.34 15.26 12.17
N ASN A 795 6.78 16.52 12.03
CA ASN A 795 7.97 16.99 12.75
C ASN A 795 7.71 17.27 14.23
N ASN A 796 6.48 17.61 14.62
CA ASN A 796 6.08 17.66 16.02
C ASN A 796 6.18 16.27 16.66
N VAL A 797 5.68 15.23 15.99
CA VAL A 797 5.79 13.83 16.44
C VAL A 797 7.24 13.37 16.49
N LEU A 798 8.06 13.66 15.46
CA LEU A 798 9.50 13.36 15.46
C LEU A 798 10.22 14.00 16.66
N ARG A 799 9.93 15.27 16.97
CA ARG A 799 10.52 15.98 18.11
C ARG A 799 10.04 15.40 19.46
N ALA A 800 8.77 15.01 19.57
CA ALA A 800 8.23 14.38 20.78
C ALA A 800 8.78 12.95 21.01
N HIS A 801 9.00 12.17 19.95
CA HIS A 801 9.34 10.75 20.04
C HIS A 801 10.82 10.39 19.85
N ALA A 802 11.66 11.28 19.30
CA ALA A 802 13.11 11.09 19.22
C ALA A 802 13.81 10.73 20.55
N PRO A 803 13.39 11.21 21.75
CA PRO A 803 13.97 10.75 23.01
C PRO A 803 13.86 9.23 23.21
N TYR A 804 12.78 8.62 22.72
CA TYR A 804 12.43 7.22 22.98
C TYR A 804 12.88 6.28 21.85
N TRP A 805 12.86 6.73 20.60
CA TRP A 805 13.10 5.88 19.43
C TRP A 805 14.28 6.42 18.60
N ARG A 806 15.37 5.66 18.54
CA ARG A 806 16.63 6.05 17.88
C ARG A 806 16.48 6.15 16.37
N SER A 807 15.62 5.33 15.77
CA SER A 807 15.27 5.33 14.33
C SER A 807 14.70 6.66 13.81
N LEU A 808 14.22 7.55 14.70
CA LEU A 808 13.68 8.86 14.33
C LEU A 808 14.75 9.97 14.22
N ARG A 809 15.96 9.75 14.72
CA ARG A 809 16.99 10.79 15.00
C ARG A 809 17.75 11.29 13.76
N ILE A 810 17.04 11.59 12.68
CA ILE A 810 17.62 12.14 11.45
C ILE A 810 17.83 13.65 11.61
N GLN A 811 18.95 14.02 12.25
CA GLN A 811 19.32 15.42 12.48
C GLN A 811 19.84 16.06 11.19
N ILE A 812 19.16 17.07 10.66
CA ILE A 812 19.63 17.86 9.50
C ILE A 812 19.66 19.36 9.82
N PRO A 813 20.56 20.16 9.23
CA PRO A 813 20.62 21.60 9.48
C PRO A 813 19.34 22.33 9.04
N GLU A 814 18.78 23.16 9.92
CA GLU A 814 17.61 24.02 9.62
C GLU A 814 17.90 24.99 8.44
N SER A 815 19.16 25.34 8.22
CA SER A 815 19.60 26.16 7.09
C SER A 815 19.30 25.56 5.72
N LEU A 816 19.12 24.24 5.61
CA LEU A 816 18.71 23.58 4.36
C LEU A 816 17.29 23.96 3.94
N ARG A 817 16.36 24.13 4.90
CA ARG A 817 15.00 24.58 4.60
C ARG A 817 14.98 26.04 4.17
N LEU A 818 15.84 26.86 4.78
CA LEU A 818 15.97 28.29 4.49
C LEU A 818 16.68 28.58 3.16
N SER A 819 17.47 27.65 2.63
CA SER A 819 18.15 27.81 1.33
C SER A 819 17.26 27.46 0.13
N LEU A 820 16.15 26.76 0.33
CA LEU A 820 15.19 26.46 -0.73
C LEU A 820 14.49 27.74 -1.23
N PRO A 821 14.26 27.87 -2.55
CA PRO A 821 13.49 28.99 -3.10
C PRO A 821 12.09 29.04 -2.50
N SER A 822 11.70 30.17 -1.91
CA SER A 822 10.35 30.33 -1.36
C SER A 822 9.28 30.03 -2.42
N PRO A 823 8.23 29.24 -2.12
CA PRO A 823 7.21 28.89 -3.09
C PRO A 823 6.59 30.15 -3.70
N LYS A 824 6.79 30.35 -5.02
CA LYS A 824 6.22 31.51 -5.70
C LYS A 824 4.69 31.44 -5.59
N PRO A 825 4.00 32.44 -5.03
CA PRO A 825 2.54 32.42 -4.95
C PRO A 825 2.00 32.37 -6.38
N LYS A 826 1.10 31.41 -6.66
CA LYS A 826 0.45 31.27 -7.97
C LYS A 826 -0.35 32.54 -8.26
N THR A 827 0.23 33.45 -9.03
CA THR A 827 -0.46 34.66 -9.49
C THR A 827 -1.65 34.26 -10.35
N LYS A 828 -2.85 34.70 -9.95
CA LYS A 828 -4.05 34.52 -10.77
C LYS A 828 -3.84 35.23 -12.10
N HIS A 829 -3.66 34.47 -13.18
CA HIS A 829 -3.64 35.03 -14.53
C HIS A 829 -5.02 35.57 -14.88
N THR A 830 -5.20 36.88 -14.75
CA THR A 830 -6.36 37.60 -15.29
C THR A 830 -6.25 37.61 -16.82
N PRO A 831 -7.29 37.23 -17.59
CA PRO A 831 -7.23 37.30 -19.04
C PRO A 831 -7.25 38.75 -19.51
N ALA A 832 -6.14 39.25 -20.04
CA ALA A 832 -6.09 40.58 -20.66
C ALA A 832 -6.92 40.60 -21.95
N GLY A 833 -7.81 41.60 -22.06
CA GLY A 833 -8.79 41.70 -23.14
C GLY A 833 -8.19 41.95 -24.53
N LYS A 834 -8.92 41.54 -25.57
CA LYS A 834 -8.57 41.76 -26.98
C LYS A 834 -8.61 43.24 -27.35
N GLY A 835 -7.48 43.82 -27.74
CA GLY A 835 -7.39 45.12 -28.42
C GLY A 835 -6.69 44.97 -29.77
N LYS A 836 -7.37 45.35 -30.87
CA LYS A 836 -6.80 45.35 -32.22
C LYS A 836 -5.94 46.60 -32.45
N ASN A 837 -4.80 46.46 -33.14
CA ASN A 837 -4.47 47.18 -34.37
C ASN A 837 -3.10 46.73 -34.93
N SER A 838 -2.89 46.90 -36.24
CA SER A 838 -1.77 46.29 -37.00
C SER A 838 -0.75 47.37 -37.49
N PRO A 839 0.24 47.08 -38.36
CA PRO A 839 1.67 47.38 -38.10
C PRO A 839 2.21 48.57 -38.94
N PRO A 840 3.55 48.80 -38.97
CA PRO A 840 4.28 48.30 -40.14
C PRO A 840 5.73 47.81 -39.90
N GLN A 841 6.27 47.12 -40.90
CA GLN A 841 7.68 46.68 -41.01
C GLN A 841 8.62 47.85 -41.39
N VAL A 842 9.89 47.79 -40.99
CA VAL A 842 11.03 48.32 -41.78
C VAL A 842 12.23 47.36 -41.67
N THR A 843 13.00 47.25 -42.76
CA THR A 843 14.09 46.29 -43.07
C THR A 843 15.47 46.59 -42.46
N PRO A 844 16.40 45.62 -42.44
CA PRO A 844 17.75 45.77 -41.86
C PRO A 844 18.79 46.32 -42.85
N GLN A 845 19.87 46.95 -42.35
CA GLN A 845 21.11 47.20 -43.10
C GLN A 845 22.37 46.96 -42.26
N GLN A 846 23.46 46.63 -42.95
CA GLN A 846 24.76 46.17 -42.46
C GLN A 846 25.76 47.32 -42.25
N GLN A 847 26.97 46.96 -41.76
CA GLN A 847 28.31 47.59 -41.94
C GLN A 847 29.00 48.02 -40.62
N HIS A 848 30.33 47.93 -40.45
CA HIS A 848 31.38 47.07 -41.04
C HIS A 848 32.70 47.30 -40.26
N GLN A 849 33.48 46.23 -39.96
CA GLN A 849 34.95 46.29 -39.69
C GLN A 849 35.40 47.14 -38.46
N ARG A 850 36.58 46.98 -37.83
CA ARG A 850 37.87 46.35 -38.18
C ARG A 850 38.76 46.20 -36.90
N THR A 851 39.62 45.17 -36.83
CA THR A 851 41.00 45.11 -36.24
C THR A 851 41.36 45.81 -34.90
N ALA A 852 42.26 45.31 -34.03
CA ALA A 852 43.06 44.08 -33.94
C ALA A 852 43.89 44.10 -32.62
N VAL A 853 44.28 42.92 -32.09
CA VAL A 853 45.61 42.55 -31.49
C VAL A 853 46.20 43.48 -30.39
N THR A 854 46.62 43.05 -29.19
CA THR A 854 47.80 42.17 -28.91
C THR A 854 47.92 41.76 -27.42
N THR A 855 48.36 40.51 -27.17
CA THR A 855 49.23 40.00 -26.07
C THR A 855 49.01 40.26 -24.57
N SER A 856 48.97 39.15 -23.81
CA SER A 856 49.37 38.94 -22.40
C SER A 856 50.88 39.18 -22.15
N PRO A 857 51.42 39.17 -20.90
CA PRO A 857 51.76 37.88 -20.25
C PRO A 857 51.80 37.78 -18.69
N ALA A 858 51.68 36.53 -18.22
CA ALA A 858 52.40 35.87 -17.10
C ALA A 858 52.27 36.29 -15.60
N SER A 859 52.16 35.23 -14.78
CA SER A 859 52.23 35.09 -13.31
C SER A 859 53.66 35.30 -12.73
N PRO A 860 53.95 35.31 -11.38
CA PRO A 860 53.69 34.16 -10.47
C PRO A 860 53.48 34.41 -8.94
N ASN A 861 53.01 33.34 -8.27
CA ASN A 861 53.37 32.81 -6.93
C ASN A 861 53.00 33.46 -5.56
N THR A 862 52.60 32.52 -4.67
CA THR A 862 52.84 32.36 -3.21
C THR A 862 52.15 33.25 -2.15
N ASP A 863 51.24 32.60 -1.42
CA ASP A 863 51.18 32.41 0.05
C ASP A 863 51.02 33.57 1.05
N GLN A 864 49.92 33.42 1.82
CA GLN A 864 49.75 33.63 3.27
C GLN A 864 49.62 35.04 3.89
N GLU A 865 48.93 35.00 5.05
CA GLU A 865 48.73 36.04 6.09
C GLU A 865 47.74 37.20 5.80
N ASP A 866 46.47 36.88 6.11
CA ASP A 866 45.59 37.53 7.12
C ASP A 866 45.94 38.92 7.71
N SER A 867 44.90 39.62 8.17
CA SER A 867 44.82 41.03 8.58
C SER A 867 45.06 42.05 7.45
N GLY A 868 44.18 43.01 7.12
CA GLY A 868 42.93 43.45 7.76
C GLY A 868 43.11 44.83 8.38
N LEU A 869 42.51 45.87 7.78
CA LEU A 869 41.90 47.03 8.46
C LEU A 869 41.24 48.01 7.46
N ASP A 870 40.09 48.54 7.91
CA ASP A 870 39.63 49.93 7.83
C ASP A 870 39.06 50.59 6.55
N GLU A 871 37.74 50.73 6.62
CA GLU A 871 37.01 51.99 6.85
C GLU A 871 36.25 52.64 5.69
N LEU A 872 34.93 52.79 5.91
CA LEU A 872 34.33 54.12 6.05
C LEU A 872 33.07 54.06 6.95
N THR A 873 33.31 54.32 8.24
CA THR A 873 32.61 55.27 9.14
C THR A 873 31.38 56.04 8.57
N GLN A 874 30.38 56.48 9.35
CA GLN A 874 30.26 56.76 10.80
C GLN A 874 28.77 56.95 11.18
N GLY A 875 28.38 56.85 12.47
CA GLY A 875 26.97 57.09 12.83
C GLY A 875 26.50 57.05 14.30
N LEU A 876 27.40 56.78 15.26
CA LEU A 876 27.36 57.24 16.66
C LEU A 876 26.11 57.03 17.56
N ARG A 877 26.30 56.14 18.57
CA ARG A 877 26.14 56.38 20.03
C ARG A 877 24.72 56.61 20.61
N CYS A 878 24.41 56.23 21.86
CA CYS A 878 25.07 55.40 22.89
C CYS A 878 24.02 55.08 23.96
N LEU A 879 24.07 53.89 24.56
CA LEU A 879 24.26 53.69 26.01
C LEU A 879 24.27 52.18 26.33
N ASP A 880 24.80 51.85 27.50
CA ASP A 880 25.55 50.61 27.72
C ASP A 880 25.24 49.98 29.10
N LEU A 881 25.69 48.74 29.28
CA LEU A 881 25.97 48.03 30.54
C LEU A 881 24.81 47.49 31.42
N SER A 882 24.87 46.16 31.50
CA SER A 882 24.90 45.35 32.74
C SER A 882 23.60 44.85 33.41
N THR A 883 23.45 43.53 33.30
CA THR A 883 23.06 42.56 34.34
C THR A 883 22.67 43.08 35.73
N SER A 884 21.49 42.67 36.22
CA SER A 884 21.25 42.32 37.62
C SER A 884 20.06 41.37 37.77
N THR A 885 20.12 40.53 38.81
CA THR A 885 19.19 39.44 39.15
C THR A 885 17.96 39.92 39.94
N ILE A 886 16.96 39.02 40.09
CA ILE A 886 16.07 38.77 41.25
C ILE A 886 14.56 38.65 40.93
N SER A 887 14.01 37.57 41.50
CA SER A 887 12.64 37.05 41.65
C SER A 887 11.37 37.90 41.41
N ALA A 888 10.37 37.21 40.84
CA ALA A 888 8.97 37.10 41.27
C ALA A 888 8.18 38.33 41.80
N SER A 889 7.07 38.67 41.11
CA SER A 889 5.69 38.53 41.61
C SER A 889 4.68 39.46 40.91
N SER A 890 3.39 39.20 41.16
CA SER A 890 2.20 40.04 40.87
C SER A 890 1.62 40.04 39.44
N SER A 891 0.45 39.42 39.33
CA SER A 891 -0.52 39.60 38.25
C SER A 891 -1.32 40.90 38.43
N PRO A 892 -1.80 41.54 37.34
CA PRO A 892 -2.98 42.40 37.36
C PRO A 892 -4.23 41.60 36.98
N ALA A 893 -5.36 41.86 37.65
CA ALA A 893 -6.61 41.12 37.45
C ALA A 893 -7.60 41.83 36.50
N SER A 894 -8.31 41.00 35.70
CA SER A 894 -9.73 41.07 35.32
C SER A 894 -10.37 42.37 34.78
N VAL A 895 -11.03 42.24 33.60
CA VAL A 895 -12.44 42.67 33.39
C VAL A 895 -13.15 41.61 32.52
N PRO A 896 -14.40 41.16 32.84
CA PRO A 896 -15.07 40.05 32.15
C PRO A 896 -16.32 40.43 31.33
N VAL A 897 -16.57 39.69 30.22
CA VAL A 897 -17.86 39.50 29.53
C VAL A 897 -17.78 38.13 28.80
N GLY A 898 -18.73 37.20 28.80
CA GLY A 898 -19.95 37.05 29.61
C GLY A 898 -20.91 36.00 29.01
N GLY A 899 -21.26 34.95 29.77
CA GLY A 899 -22.54 34.23 29.61
C GLY A 899 -22.58 32.84 28.93
N ALA A 900 -22.37 31.77 29.70
CA ALA A 900 -23.21 30.55 29.72
C ALA A 900 -22.84 29.69 30.95
N ARG A 901 -23.77 28.91 31.52
CA ARG A 901 -23.55 28.12 32.75
C ARG A 901 -23.72 26.61 32.51
N PRO A 902 -22.78 25.77 32.94
CA PRO A 902 -23.06 24.41 33.42
C PRO A 902 -23.41 24.43 34.92
N LYS A 903 -24.28 23.50 35.37
CA LYS A 903 -24.59 23.28 36.79
C LYS A 903 -24.06 21.91 37.24
N VAL A 904 -22.97 21.89 38.02
CA VAL A 904 -22.68 20.79 38.95
C VAL A 904 -22.13 21.40 40.25
N LYS A 905 -22.54 20.86 41.41
CA LYS A 905 -22.01 21.26 42.72
C LYS A 905 -20.98 20.22 43.21
N PRO A 906 -19.77 20.64 43.62
CA PRO A 906 -18.96 19.86 44.55
C PRO A 906 -19.40 20.11 46.00
N SER A 907 -19.24 19.10 46.85
CA SER A 907 -19.29 19.21 48.33
C SER A 907 -17.87 19.16 48.88
N PRO A 908 -17.58 19.71 50.08
CA PRO A 908 -16.27 20.32 50.34
C PRO A 908 -15.19 19.37 50.86
N GLN A 909 -13.94 19.68 50.50
CA GLN A 909 -12.73 19.21 51.19
C GLN A 909 -12.67 19.73 52.64
N ARG A 910 -11.90 19.03 53.47
CA ARG A 910 -11.28 19.60 54.67
C ARG A 910 -9.77 19.51 54.55
N ASP A 911 -9.10 20.67 54.58
CA ASP A 911 -7.67 20.76 54.82
C ASP A 911 -7.32 20.46 56.27
N SER A 912 -6.13 19.89 56.47
CA SER A 912 -5.21 20.32 57.54
C SER A 912 -3.83 19.69 57.34
N THR A 913 -2.84 20.53 56.99
CA THR A 913 -1.41 20.23 57.12
C THR A 913 -0.91 20.57 58.53
N GLU A 914 -0.03 19.74 59.12
CA GLU A 914 1.36 20.10 59.48
C GLU A 914 2.03 19.11 60.47
N VAL A 915 3.16 18.54 59.99
CA VAL A 915 4.48 18.36 60.65
C VAL A 915 4.61 17.83 62.09
N GLN A 916 5.34 16.70 62.24
CA GLN A 916 6.41 16.57 63.26
C GLN A 916 7.50 15.56 62.82
N GLU A 917 8.76 15.90 63.09
CA GLU A 917 9.97 15.09 62.79
C GLU A 917 10.41 14.17 63.95
N VAL A 918 11.23 13.16 63.63
CA VAL A 918 12.53 12.78 64.24
C VAL A 918 12.76 11.25 64.24
N SER A 919 13.96 10.85 63.79
CA SER A 919 14.47 9.49 63.51
C SER A 919 15.21 8.84 64.73
N PRO A 920 16.10 7.80 64.63
CA PRO A 920 16.38 6.76 63.60
C PRO A 920 16.74 5.31 64.12
N VAL A 921 16.89 4.32 63.19
CA VAL A 921 17.61 2.99 63.23
C VAL A 921 17.31 1.94 64.36
N PRO A 922 17.73 0.64 64.31
CA PRO A 922 18.68 -0.04 63.39
C PRO A 922 18.28 -1.38 62.70
N VAL A 923 19.18 -1.76 61.78
CA VAL A 923 19.28 -3.01 60.98
C VAL A 923 19.75 -4.21 61.82
N ILE A 924 19.34 -5.43 61.44
CA ILE A 924 20.08 -6.69 61.72
C ILE A 924 20.07 -7.59 60.47
N GLU A 925 21.24 -7.98 59.98
CA GLU A 925 21.46 -9.11 59.06
C GLU A 925 21.70 -10.41 59.83
N SER A 926 21.51 -11.59 59.20
CA SER A 926 22.51 -12.68 59.10
C SER A 926 21.90 -14.06 58.77
N GLY A 927 22.69 -14.94 58.14
CA GLY A 927 22.58 -16.39 58.35
C GLY A 927 22.46 -17.30 57.11
N ILE A 928 23.59 -17.66 56.50
CA ILE A 928 23.73 -18.75 55.49
C ILE A 928 23.97 -20.09 56.21
N VAL A 929 23.42 -21.21 55.71
CA VAL A 929 24.03 -22.57 55.80
C VAL A 929 23.63 -23.45 54.59
N ASP A 930 24.59 -24.19 54.04
CA ASP A 930 24.49 -25.09 52.86
C ASP A 930 23.86 -26.49 53.13
N GLY A 931 23.63 -27.28 52.07
CA GLY A 931 23.39 -28.73 52.17
C GLY A 931 23.02 -29.48 50.86
N ASP A 932 24.01 -30.06 50.17
CA ASP A 932 23.88 -30.95 48.99
C ASP A 932 23.14 -32.30 49.26
N ALA A 933 22.47 -32.88 48.24
CA ALA A 933 22.76 -34.25 47.74
C ALA A 933 21.86 -34.73 46.56
N LYS A 934 22.52 -35.38 45.58
CA LYS A 934 22.08 -35.90 44.26
C LYS A 934 21.20 -37.17 44.21
N ALA A 935 20.67 -37.42 42.98
CA ALA A 935 20.53 -38.72 42.28
C ALA A 935 19.41 -39.71 42.72
N GLU A 936 18.84 -40.59 41.87
CA GLU A 936 18.85 -40.80 40.39
C GLU A 936 17.70 -41.75 39.95
N SER A 937 17.56 -41.94 38.62
CA SER A 937 17.07 -43.17 37.92
C SER A 937 15.58 -43.35 37.54
N THR A 938 15.37 -43.37 36.22
CA THR A 938 14.30 -44.06 35.45
C THR A 938 14.62 -45.58 35.36
N PRO A 939 13.68 -46.49 34.97
CA PRO A 939 13.49 -46.78 33.54
C PRO A 939 12.10 -47.36 33.06
N SER A 940 11.62 -46.82 31.93
CA SER A 940 11.05 -47.48 30.72
C SER A 940 10.06 -48.69 30.72
N LYS A 941 9.00 -48.51 29.89
CA LYS A 941 8.54 -49.35 28.72
C LYS A 941 7.40 -50.43 28.80
N GLN A 942 6.37 -50.16 27.98
CA GLN A 942 5.72 -50.98 26.91
C GLN A 942 4.60 -52.04 27.17
N GLU A 943 3.81 -52.23 26.09
CA GLU A 943 2.77 -53.25 25.74
C GLU A 943 1.32 -53.05 26.26
N GLU A 944 0.25 -53.58 25.60
CA GLU A 944 -0.23 -53.48 24.18
C GLU A 944 -1.72 -54.00 24.08
N GLN A 945 -2.43 -53.74 22.96
CA GLN A 945 -3.66 -54.41 22.44
C GLN A 945 -5.00 -54.32 23.25
N SER A 946 -6.17 -54.04 22.65
CA SER A 946 -6.89 -54.89 21.66
C SER A 946 -8.19 -54.24 21.12
N GLU A 947 -8.63 -54.62 19.90
CA GLU A 947 -9.95 -54.31 19.29
C GLU A 947 -11.03 -55.38 19.66
N PRO A 948 -12.29 -55.26 19.19
CA PRO A 948 -12.64 -55.97 17.94
C PRO A 948 -13.68 -55.32 16.99
N GLN A 949 -13.52 -55.61 15.70
CA GLN A 949 -14.54 -55.62 14.62
C GLN A 949 -15.34 -56.95 14.64
N ALA A 950 -16.40 -57.26 13.88
CA ALA A 950 -17.50 -56.60 13.15
C ALA A 950 -18.45 -57.73 12.64
N GLU A 951 -19.68 -57.45 12.14
CA GLU A 951 -20.28 -58.08 10.93
C GLU A 951 -21.72 -57.61 10.63
N GLU A 952 -22.17 -57.86 9.40
CA GLU A 952 -23.31 -57.23 8.70
C GLU A 952 -24.59 -58.10 8.60
N SER A 953 -25.70 -57.51 8.16
CA SER A 953 -26.63 -58.17 7.19
C SER A 953 -27.55 -57.13 6.49
N ASP A 954 -28.14 -57.54 5.37
CA ASP A 954 -28.46 -56.68 4.20
C ASP A 954 -29.96 -56.67 3.79
N ALA A 955 -30.30 -55.78 2.85
CA ALA A 955 -31.41 -55.81 1.86
C ALA A 955 -32.85 -55.35 2.22
N GLY A 956 -33.20 -54.12 1.76
CA GLY A 956 -33.97 -53.97 0.50
C GLY A 956 -35.52 -53.83 0.46
N ALA A 957 -35.98 -52.68 -0.07
CA ALA A 957 -37.05 -52.49 -1.10
C ALA A 957 -38.53 -52.07 -0.77
N VAL A 958 -38.88 -50.84 -1.22
CA VAL A 958 -40.02 -50.44 -2.10
C VAL A 958 -41.49 -50.33 -1.57
N CYS A 959 -42.11 -49.13 -1.79
CA CYS A 959 -43.55 -48.71 -1.99
C CYS A 959 -44.72 -49.37 -1.19
N ASP A 960 -45.88 -48.73 -0.95
CA ASP A 960 -46.54 -47.58 -1.60
C ASP A 960 -47.56 -46.84 -0.67
N GLN A 961 -48.03 -45.68 -1.15
CA GLN A 961 -49.19 -44.82 -0.82
C GLN A 961 -50.31 -45.28 0.16
N GLU A 962 -50.81 -44.34 0.99
CA GLU A 962 -52.11 -43.65 0.76
C GLU A 962 -52.32 -42.39 1.64
N SER A 963 -53.15 -41.46 1.15
CA SER A 963 -53.51 -40.13 1.72
C SER A 963 -55.06 -40.02 1.83
N PRO A 964 -55.74 -39.04 2.48
CA PRO A 964 -55.68 -37.61 2.08
C PRO A 964 -56.14 -36.48 3.09
N ALA A 965 -55.94 -35.22 2.66
CA ALA A 965 -56.71 -33.98 2.94
C ALA A 965 -56.65 -33.32 4.37
N LEU A 966 -56.75 -31.99 4.56
CA LEU A 966 -57.23 -30.85 3.74
C LEU A 966 -56.35 -29.57 3.83
N GLU A 967 -56.34 -28.82 2.72
CA GLU A 967 -56.30 -27.34 2.48
C GLU A 967 -55.64 -26.33 3.47
N GLY A 968 -54.91 -25.30 3.00
CA GLY A 968 -54.59 -24.97 1.60
C GLY A 968 -53.83 -23.65 1.30
N ALA A 969 -53.69 -23.41 -0.01
CA ALA A 969 -53.43 -22.16 -0.75
C ALA A 969 -52.09 -21.37 -0.62
N CYS A 970 -51.29 -21.45 -1.71
CA CYS A 970 -50.38 -20.46 -2.34
C CYS A 970 -49.39 -19.61 -1.49
N GLY A 971 -48.09 -19.52 -1.80
CA GLY A 971 -47.31 -20.07 -2.92
C GLY A 971 -46.68 -19.00 -3.84
N TYR A 972 -45.62 -18.34 -3.38
CA TYR A 972 -44.75 -17.47 -4.19
C TYR A 972 -43.30 -17.98 -4.10
N THR A 973 -42.61 -18.13 -5.25
CA THR A 973 -41.22 -18.58 -5.30
C THR A 973 -40.28 -17.58 -5.97
N LYS A 974 -39.10 -17.46 -5.34
CA LYS A 974 -38.01 -16.51 -5.62
C LYS A 974 -37.42 -16.62 -7.03
N LYS A 975 -36.97 -15.49 -7.58
CA LYS A 975 -35.59 -15.35 -8.09
C LYS A 975 -35.10 -13.89 -8.13
N SER A 976 -33.84 -13.71 -7.69
CA SER A 976 -32.92 -12.56 -7.83
C SER A 976 -33.48 -11.13 -7.65
N VAL A 977 -33.31 -10.58 -6.45
CA VAL A 977 -33.20 -9.13 -6.21
C VAL A 977 -31.71 -8.77 -6.27
N PHE A 978 -31.13 -8.71 -7.47
CA PHE A 978 -29.70 -8.43 -7.68
C PHE A 978 -29.44 -7.03 -8.29
N GLU A 979 -30.47 -6.27 -8.65
CA GLU A 979 -30.36 -4.99 -9.36
C GLU A 979 -31.24 -3.89 -8.74
N LEU A 980 -31.28 -3.80 -7.41
CA LEU A 980 -31.93 -2.69 -6.70
C LEU A 980 -31.01 -2.12 -5.62
N VAL A 981 -30.83 -0.79 -5.65
CA VAL A 981 -29.99 0.01 -4.73
C VAL A 981 -28.45 -0.03 -4.97
N CYS A 982 -28.07 0.31 -6.20
CA CYS A 982 -26.95 1.23 -6.50
C CYS A 982 -27.47 2.17 -7.61
N SER A 983 -27.32 3.49 -7.58
CA SER A 983 -26.72 4.39 -6.59
C SER A 983 -27.47 5.74 -6.61
N ALA A 984 -27.91 6.23 -5.45
CA ALA A 984 -28.48 7.56 -5.32
C ALA A 984 -28.34 8.07 -3.88
N ALA A 985 -27.25 8.78 -3.65
CA ALA A 985 -27.08 9.78 -2.62
C ALA A 985 -26.34 10.92 -3.36
N ASP A 986 -26.80 12.17 -3.41
CA ASP A 986 -27.73 12.84 -2.49
C ASP A 986 -28.41 14.09 -3.14
N VAL A 987 -29.36 14.70 -2.41
CA VAL A 987 -29.94 16.02 -2.70
C VAL A 987 -29.36 17.09 -1.78
N ALA A 988 -29.22 18.28 -2.33
CA ALA A 988 -28.46 19.39 -1.79
C ALA A 988 -29.28 20.39 -0.92
N GLY A 989 -29.06 20.39 0.38
CA GLY A 989 -29.53 21.41 1.33
C GLY A 989 -29.20 20.99 2.75
N ASP A 990 -28.44 21.78 3.51
CA ASP A 990 -27.81 21.36 4.78
C ASP A 990 -27.07 20.02 4.62
N THR A 991 -25.88 20.10 4.01
CA THR A 991 -25.31 19.21 2.97
C THR A 991 -25.80 19.56 1.56
N MET A 992 -25.19 20.60 0.94
CA MET A 992 -25.41 20.89 -0.48
C MET A 992 -24.46 20.11 -1.40
N TYR A 993 -25.00 19.07 -2.05
CA TYR A 993 -24.33 18.28 -3.07
C TYR A 993 -24.38 18.94 -4.44
N VAL A 994 -23.22 19.35 -4.96
CA VAL A 994 -23.13 19.88 -6.32
C VAL A 994 -22.93 18.73 -7.30
N VAL A 995 -24.00 18.37 -8.01
CA VAL A 995 -23.90 17.53 -9.21
C VAL A 995 -23.38 18.40 -10.34
N ASP A 996 -22.09 18.28 -10.68
CA ASP A 996 -21.47 19.02 -11.77
C ASP A 996 -21.78 18.33 -13.12
N PRO A 997 -22.62 18.90 -14.00
CA PRO A 997 -23.01 18.25 -15.25
C PRO A 997 -21.88 18.28 -16.28
N LEU A 998 -21.76 17.23 -17.07
CA LEU A 998 -20.77 17.16 -18.15
C LEU A 998 -20.97 18.32 -19.14
N ALA A 999 -19.92 19.12 -19.33
CA ALA A 999 -19.91 20.21 -20.31
C ALA A 999 -20.03 19.72 -21.77
N TRP A 1000 -19.74 18.43 -22.02
CA TRP A 1000 -19.80 17.79 -23.34
C TRP A 1000 -19.99 16.28 -23.21
N CYS A 1001 -20.73 15.66 -24.14
CA CYS A 1001 -20.73 14.22 -24.37
C CYS A 1001 -20.93 13.92 -25.87
N PRO A 1002 -20.50 12.74 -26.39
CA PRO A 1002 -20.60 12.43 -27.83
C PRO A 1002 -22.04 12.33 -28.33
N HIS A 1003 -23.02 12.17 -27.43
CA HIS A 1003 -24.42 12.00 -27.78
C HIS A 1003 -25.14 13.33 -28.11
N LEU A 1004 -24.50 14.49 -27.90
CA LEU A 1004 -25.09 15.81 -28.22
C LEU A 1004 -25.50 15.97 -29.69
N GLU A 1005 -24.89 15.21 -30.61
CA GLU A 1005 -25.24 15.17 -32.03
C GLU A 1005 -26.62 14.53 -32.31
N SER A 1006 -27.21 13.82 -31.34
CA SER A 1006 -28.54 13.20 -31.49
C SER A 1006 -29.70 14.17 -31.24
N VAL A 1007 -29.43 15.36 -30.70
CA VAL A 1007 -30.44 16.39 -30.42
C VAL A 1007 -31.05 16.90 -31.73
N ARG A 1008 -32.38 16.95 -31.81
CA ARG A 1008 -33.10 17.53 -32.95
C ARG A 1008 -33.61 18.93 -32.62
N ALA A 1009 -33.78 19.77 -33.64
CA ALA A 1009 -34.36 21.10 -33.50
C ALA A 1009 -35.76 21.04 -32.86
N VAL A 1010 -36.11 22.08 -32.11
CA VAL A 1010 -37.38 22.17 -31.38
C VAL A 1010 -38.56 22.19 -32.37
N PRO A 1011 -39.67 21.46 -32.11
CA PRO A 1011 -40.85 21.51 -32.97
C PRO A 1011 -41.41 22.93 -33.09
N ALA A 1012 -41.99 23.28 -34.24
CA ALA A 1012 -42.57 24.61 -34.48
C ALA A 1012 -43.72 25.00 -33.54
N GLY A 1013 -44.31 24.05 -32.81
CA GLY A 1013 -45.28 24.28 -31.75
C GLY A 1013 -44.67 24.51 -30.35
N GLY A 1014 -43.34 24.56 -30.23
CA GLY A 1014 -42.64 24.65 -28.95
C GLY A 1014 -42.59 23.32 -28.20
N ILE A 1015 -42.35 23.42 -26.88
CA ILE A 1015 -42.40 22.30 -25.93
C ILE A 1015 -43.49 22.62 -24.90
N ASP A 1016 -44.55 21.83 -24.87
CA ASP A 1016 -45.56 21.89 -23.82
C ASP A 1016 -45.15 20.97 -22.65
N VAL A 1017 -44.75 21.60 -21.54
CA VAL A 1017 -44.27 20.92 -20.33
C VAL A 1017 -45.40 20.32 -19.47
N PHE A 1018 -46.66 20.61 -19.79
CA PHE A 1018 -47.83 20.13 -19.04
C PHE A 1018 -48.47 18.90 -19.69
N ARG A 1019 -47.91 18.38 -20.78
CA ARG A 1019 -48.44 17.17 -21.43
C ARG A 1019 -48.31 15.95 -20.51
N PRO A 1020 -49.38 15.13 -20.37
CA PRO A 1020 -49.29 13.85 -19.69
C PRO A 1020 -48.45 12.85 -20.51
N CYS A 1021 -47.99 11.79 -19.85
CA CYS A 1021 -47.33 10.66 -20.49
C CYS A 1021 -48.22 10.06 -21.58
N GLU A 1022 -47.69 9.96 -22.81
CA GLU A 1022 -48.42 9.45 -23.98
C GLU A 1022 -48.87 7.98 -23.85
N GLU A 1023 -48.31 7.20 -22.91
CA GLU A 1023 -48.61 5.77 -22.74
C GLU A 1023 -49.52 5.47 -21.54
N CYS A 1024 -49.29 6.08 -20.37
CA CYS A 1024 -50.10 5.81 -19.16
C CYS A 1024 -50.90 7.01 -18.62
N GLY A 1025 -50.81 8.18 -19.24
CA GLY A 1025 -51.57 9.37 -18.83
C GLY A 1025 -51.10 10.04 -17.53
N ALA A 1026 -49.98 9.60 -16.92
CA ALA A 1026 -49.41 10.24 -15.73
C ALA A 1026 -49.08 11.71 -16.01
N GLU A 1027 -49.38 12.60 -15.07
CA GLU A 1027 -49.18 14.06 -15.18
C GLU A 1027 -47.90 14.55 -14.46
N THR A 1028 -47.25 13.69 -13.67
CA THR A 1028 -46.06 14.01 -12.85
C THR A 1028 -44.81 13.31 -13.37
N GLU A 1029 -43.64 13.93 -13.13
CA GLU A 1029 -42.32 13.41 -13.55
C GLU A 1029 -42.22 13.06 -15.05
N ASN A 1030 -42.95 13.79 -15.91
CA ASN A 1030 -42.87 13.61 -17.35
C ASN A 1030 -41.59 14.24 -17.93
N TRP A 1031 -40.98 13.52 -18.87
CA TRP A 1031 -39.79 13.93 -19.59
C TRP A 1031 -40.12 14.00 -21.09
N ILE A 1032 -39.34 14.77 -21.84
CA ILE A 1032 -39.40 14.84 -23.31
C ILE A 1032 -38.11 14.32 -23.95
N CYS A 1033 -38.25 13.49 -24.98
CA CYS A 1033 -37.10 12.99 -25.72
C CYS A 1033 -36.53 14.08 -26.64
N LEU A 1034 -35.26 14.45 -26.50
CA LEU A 1034 -34.64 15.48 -27.36
C LEU A 1034 -34.30 14.98 -28.79
N CYS A 1035 -34.50 13.68 -29.05
CA CYS A 1035 -34.29 13.08 -30.36
C CYS A 1035 -35.60 13.00 -31.19
N CYS A 1036 -36.77 12.94 -30.55
CA CYS A 1036 -38.06 12.80 -31.26
C CYS A 1036 -39.28 13.48 -30.61
N TYR A 1037 -39.10 14.23 -29.52
CA TYR A 1037 -40.11 15.05 -28.84
C TYR A 1037 -41.39 14.33 -28.35
N LYS A 1038 -41.32 13.01 -28.14
CA LYS A 1038 -42.32 12.26 -27.36
C LYS A 1038 -42.28 12.67 -25.90
N VAL A 1039 -43.44 12.77 -25.26
CA VAL A 1039 -43.59 13.00 -23.81
C VAL A 1039 -44.00 11.70 -23.12
N LEU A 1040 -43.17 11.23 -22.18
CA LEU A 1040 -43.37 9.99 -21.44
C LEU A 1040 -42.93 10.19 -19.98
N CYS A 1041 -43.51 9.43 -19.06
CA CYS A 1041 -43.15 9.48 -17.65
C CYS A 1041 -41.72 8.96 -17.41
N GLY A 1042 -41.00 9.63 -16.53
CA GLY A 1042 -39.58 9.44 -16.25
C GLY A 1042 -39.27 8.20 -15.41
N ARG A 1043 -38.00 8.06 -15.00
CA ARG A 1043 -37.48 6.86 -14.30
C ARG A 1043 -38.16 6.53 -12.97
N PHE A 1044 -38.87 7.47 -12.35
CA PHE A 1044 -39.54 7.26 -11.06
C PHE A 1044 -41.05 7.02 -11.19
N VAL A 1045 -41.59 6.99 -12.42
CA VAL A 1045 -43.01 6.75 -12.71
C VAL A 1045 -43.13 5.86 -13.94
N ASN A 1046 -43.45 4.57 -13.78
CA ASN A 1046 -43.68 3.57 -14.85
C ASN A 1046 -42.60 3.43 -15.95
N GLU A 1047 -41.50 4.18 -15.90
CA GLU A 1047 -40.28 4.08 -16.71
C GLU A 1047 -40.44 4.18 -18.24
N HIS A 1048 -41.59 4.60 -18.77
CA HIS A 1048 -41.84 4.66 -20.22
C HIS A 1048 -40.79 5.48 -20.99
N MET A 1049 -40.25 6.57 -20.44
CA MET A 1049 -39.15 7.30 -21.11
C MET A 1049 -37.83 6.52 -21.14
N VAL A 1050 -37.55 5.72 -20.11
CA VAL A 1050 -36.36 4.84 -20.06
C VAL A 1050 -36.51 3.73 -21.11
N ALA A 1051 -37.66 3.07 -21.14
CA ALA A 1051 -37.99 2.07 -22.15
C ALA A 1051 -37.91 2.65 -23.57
N HIS A 1052 -38.41 3.87 -23.79
CA HIS A 1052 -38.28 4.59 -25.06
C HIS A 1052 -36.81 4.83 -25.43
N GLY A 1053 -35.99 5.37 -24.52
CA GLY A 1053 -34.56 5.64 -24.75
C GLY A 1053 -33.80 4.37 -25.16
N GLN A 1054 -34.07 3.24 -24.49
CA GLN A 1054 -33.50 1.93 -24.82
C GLN A 1054 -33.99 1.42 -26.19
N LEU A 1055 -35.30 1.38 -26.43
CA LEU A 1055 -35.91 0.80 -27.64
C LEU A 1055 -35.62 1.60 -28.91
N SER A 1056 -35.50 2.92 -28.82
CA SER A 1056 -35.25 3.81 -29.95
C SER A 1056 -33.78 4.25 -30.09
N SER A 1057 -32.93 3.87 -29.13
CA SER A 1057 -31.54 4.36 -29.03
C SER A 1057 -31.46 5.90 -29.04
N HIS A 1058 -32.38 6.54 -28.31
CA HIS A 1058 -32.42 8.00 -28.13
C HIS A 1058 -31.80 8.37 -26.77
N PRO A 1059 -30.53 8.82 -26.73
CA PRO A 1059 -29.77 8.89 -25.48
C PRO A 1059 -30.12 10.12 -24.62
N LEU A 1060 -30.63 11.19 -25.21
CA LEU A 1060 -30.84 12.49 -24.53
C LEU A 1060 -32.32 12.81 -24.29
N VAL A 1061 -32.63 13.13 -23.04
CA VAL A 1061 -33.97 13.47 -22.55
C VAL A 1061 -33.92 14.71 -21.66
N LEU A 1062 -34.96 15.54 -21.70
CA LEU A 1062 -35.15 16.71 -20.85
C LEU A 1062 -36.30 16.47 -19.88
N SER A 1063 -36.06 16.67 -18.59
CA SER A 1063 -37.08 16.55 -17.54
C SER A 1063 -37.97 17.79 -17.49
N PHE A 1064 -39.29 17.64 -17.38
CA PHE A 1064 -40.19 18.78 -17.15
C PHE A 1064 -40.22 19.25 -15.69
N ALA A 1065 -39.70 18.47 -14.73
CA ALA A 1065 -39.70 18.82 -13.31
C ALA A 1065 -38.72 19.96 -13.01
N ASP A 1066 -37.47 19.83 -13.46
CA ASP A 1066 -36.32 20.68 -13.13
C ASP A 1066 -35.60 21.25 -14.37
N LEU A 1067 -36.04 20.88 -15.59
CA LEU A 1067 -35.40 21.23 -16.86
C LEU A 1067 -33.93 20.77 -16.95
N SER A 1068 -33.55 19.73 -16.21
CA SER A 1068 -32.25 19.06 -16.41
C SER A 1068 -32.27 18.18 -17.67
N VAL A 1069 -31.09 17.90 -18.22
CA VAL A 1069 -30.92 17.02 -19.38
C VAL A 1069 -30.05 15.83 -18.98
N TRP A 1070 -30.58 14.63 -19.15
CA TRP A 1070 -29.90 13.37 -18.83
C TRP A 1070 -29.46 12.67 -20.10
N CYS A 1071 -28.27 12.08 -20.07
CA CYS A 1071 -27.75 11.23 -21.14
C CYS A 1071 -27.69 9.77 -20.66
N TYR A 1072 -28.63 8.92 -21.11
CA TYR A 1072 -28.68 7.51 -20.72
C TYR A 1072 -27.37 6.76 -21.03
N SER A 1073 -26.74 7.05 -22.17
CA SER A 1073 -25.50 6.40 -22.60
C SER A 1073 -24.22 6.95 -21.95
N CYS A 1074 -24.32 7.96 -21.08
CA CYS A 1074 -23.20 8.49 -20.30
C CYS A 1074 -23.48 8.52 -18.79
N GLU A 1075 -24.67 8.04 -18.37
CA GLU A 1075 -25.14 7.98 -16.98
C GLU A 1075 -24.90 9.27 -16.17
N SER A 1076 -25.05 10.42 -16.84
CA SER A 1076 -24.76 11.72 -16.26
C SER A 1076 -25.66 12.82 -16.84
N TYR A 1077 -25.79 13.90 -16.08
CA TYR A 1077 -26.42 15.14 -16.54
C TYR A 1077 -25.47 15.89 -17.49
N VAL A 1078 -26.03 16.52 -18.52
CA VAL A 1078 -25.26 17.22 -19.55
C VAL A 1078 -25.69 18.68 -19.62
N HIS A 1079 -24.71 19.59 -19.55
CA HIS A 1079 -24.93 21.01 -19.75
C HIS A 1079 -24.09 21.48 -20.95
N ASN A 1080 -24.75 21.80 -22.06
CA ASN A 1080 -24.07 22.26 -23.27
C ASN A 1080 -24.93 23.25 -24.05
N LYS A 1081 -24.28 24.18 -24.76
CA LYS A 1081 -24.95 25.23 -25.56
C LYS A 1081 -25.91 24.68 -26.62
N VAL A 1082 -25.66 23.47 -27.16
CA VAL A 1082 -26.57 22.78 -28.10
C VAL A 1082 -27.97 22.55 -27.50
N LEU A 1083 -28.06 22.39 -26.17
CA LEU A 1083 -29.32 22.14 -25.47
C LEU A 1083 -30.13 23.43 -25.22
N TYR A 1084 -29.53 24.61 -25.38
CA TYR A 1084 -30.14 25.89 -24.98
C TYR A 1084 -31.51 26.13 -25.63
N GLU A 1085 -31.69 25.81 -26.91
CA GLU A 1085 -32.94 26.03 -27.63
C GLU A 1085 -34.11 25.23 -27.02
N ALA A 1086 -33.90 23.93 -26.77
CA ALA A 1086 -34.90 23.07 -26.13
C ALA A 1086 -35.13 23.44 -24.65
N LYS A 1087 -34.06 23.77 -23.91
CA LYS A 1087 -34.20 24.24 -22.53
C LYS A 1087 -34.99 25.55 -22.45
N ASN A 1088 -34.71 26.51 -23.34
CA ASN A 1088 -35.38 27.80 -23.39
C ASN A 1088 -36.86 27.66 -23.79
N ALA A 1089 -37.18 26.81 -24.77
CA ALA A 1089 -38.56 26.53 -25.16
C ALA A 1089 -39.37 25.93 -23.99
N ALA A 1090 -38.79 24.97 -23.26
CA ALA A 1090 -39.44 24.38 -22.08
C ALA A 1090 -39.53 25.36 -20.90
N HIS A 1091 -38.52 26.21 -20.69
CA HIS A 1091 -38.53 27.25 -19.64
C HIS A 1091 -39.59 28.32 -19.91
N LEU A 1092 -39.66 28.83 -21.14
CA LEU A 1092 -40.66 29.79 -21.59
C LEU A 1092 -42.09 29.24 -21.43
N ALA A 1093 -42.31 27.97 -21.77
CA ALA A 1093 -43.60 27.30 -21.56
C ALA A 1093 -43.93 27.09 -20.07
N LYS A 1094 -42.93 26.83 -19.22
CA LYS A 1094 -43.12 26.57 -17.79
C LYS A 1094 -43.29 27.83 -16.93
N PHE A 1095 -42.56 28.89 -17.25
CA PHE A 1095 -42.43 30.09 -16.41
C PHE A 1095 -42.86 31.40 -17.09
N GLY A 1096 -43.10 31.40 -18.40
CA GLY A 1096 -43.53 32.59 -19.15
C GLY A 1096 -42.40 33.55 -19.55
N GLU A 1097 -41.14 33.21 -19.27
CA GLU A 1097 -39.96 34.00 -19.61
C GLU A 1097 -38.80 33.16 -20.18
N GLU A 1098 -37.92 33.80 -20.95
CA GLU A 1098 -36.72 33.16 -21.52
C GLU A 1098 -35.63 32.96 -20.47
N ILE A 1099 -34.79 31.94 -20.66
CA ILE A 1099 -33.60 31.71 -19.83
C ILE A 1099 -32.63 32.89 -20.03
N PRO A 1100 -32.14 33.54 -18.96
CA PRO A 1100 -31.13 34.60 -19.08
C PRO A 1100 -29.87 34.10 -19.81
N PRO A 1101 -29.29 34.90 -20.73
CA PRO A 1101 -28.11 34.49 -21.47
C PRO A 1101 -26.92 34.30 -20.54
N ILE A 1102 -26.41 33.06 -20.47
CA ILE A 1102 -25.20 32.70 -19.76
C ILE A 1102 -23.98 33.24 -20.54
N ASN A 1103 -23.16 34.06 -19.88
CA ASN A 1103 -21.87 34.57 -20.38
C ASN A 1103 -20.74 33.61 -20.02
#